data_AF-A0A0Q6EGD1-F1
#
_entry.id   AF-A0A0Q6EGD1-F1
#
_cell.length_a   1.000
_cell.length_b   1.000
_cell.length_c   1.000
_cell.angle_alpha   90.00
_cell.angle_beta   90.00
_cell.angle_gamma   90.00
#
_symmetry.space_group_name_H-M   'P 1'
#
loop_
_entity.id
_entity.type
_entity.pdbx_description
1 polymer ?
#
loop_
_entity_poly.entity_id
_entity_poly.type
_entity_poly.pdbx_seq_one_letter_code
_entity_poly.pdbx_strand_id
1 'polypeptide(L)'
;MTSHSVTENEWIVLKDGTRLAARIWMPLDAPPAGVPAVLEYLPYRKGDGTSMRDEATYPGFADAGIAGIRVDIRGSGESDGVIDGEYTPREFSDALEVIDWIVAQPWSNGSVGMMGISWGGFNSLQIAALKHPALKAVISIASTVDRYNDDIHHKNGCLLSANLSWAAYMLAYQSRAPDPAIVGERWREMWLERLEGEPFFLEEWLRHQRRDAFWRHGSICEDFEGFPVPALVIAGWADGYRNTPLKAVEGLGTKAKALIGPWVHKYPHFAWPKPRTDFLGEAIAWWNRWLKGEANGAEAGPQVRAFILDGPKPALRREVEPGRWVAMETWQAPKVHVLHGQPGRRLGPQPAPTGEALFLRSPEDTGVMAGEWFTLKPDAEMAGDQRLDDAGSLTFETDPLKAPLELLGFPTLKLSLTPEAASGNLVARLVDVHPTGEATRISFGVLNLSHRGGNAEPVALVPGEAVEIALTLDACGYRLAPGHVLRLSVSTAYWPMVLPGPISSGVTIDSGSVRLVLPLLPSTAETIEIPEPADPNPLPTYIEHAPAVSRRSVERDLMAGVTRYRLLEDTGLYEHPDTGLSTRQVREETWTIAPDDPLSMVGETRWSTEMQRADGWTVTTRTLASLSCTATDFHISAEARAYEGEREVHVKTWDTAIPRDFS
;
A
#
# COMPACT_ATOMS: atom_id res chain seq x y z
N MET A 1 31.31 -6.17 -21.91
CA MET A 1 31.36 -4.69 -22.00
C MET A 1 29.97 -4.21 -21.62
N THR A 2 29.87 -3.22 -20.74
CA THR A 2 28.57 -2.64 -20.37
C THR A 2 27.96 -1.96 -21.60
N SER A 3 26.67 -2.21 -21.88
CA SER A 3 25.92 -1.63 -23.01
C SER A 3 25.27 -0.28 -22.68
N HIS A 4 25.43 0.19 -21.45
CA HIS A 4 24.89 1.44 -20.96
C HIS A 4 25.93 2.24 -20.15
N SER A 5 25.61 3.51 -19.92
CA SER A 5 26.29 4.42 -19.00
C SER A 5 25.34 4.83 -17.87
N VAL A 6 25.90 5.20 -16.72
CA VAL A 6 25.14 5.70 -15.57
C VAL A 6 25.63 7.10 -15.24
N THR A 7 24.69 8.04 -15.17
CA THR A 7 24.92 9.38 -14.62
C THR A 7 24.32 9.43 -13.24
N GLU A 8 25.17 9.46 -12.21
CA GLU A 8 24.75 9.41 -10.80
C GLU A 8 23.87 10.61 -10.41
N ASN A 9 24.15 11.78 -11.00
CA ASN A 9 23.36 12.98 -10.79
C ASN A 9 23.35 13.90 -12.03
N GLU A 10 22.17 14.14 -12.56
CA GLU A 10 21.85 15.15 -13.56
C GLU A 10 20.86 16.16 -12.95
N TRP A 11 21.05 17.45 -13.21
CA TRP A 11 20.17 18.50 -12.69
C TRP A 11 19.10 18.87 -13.71
N ILE A 12 17.84 18.61 -13.37
CA ILE A 12 16.68 19.07 -14.14
C ILE A 12 16.22 20.41 -13.58
N VAL A 13 16.40 21.49 -14.35
CA VAL A 13 16.00 22.83 -13.93
C VAL A 13 14.56 23.10 -14.38
N LEU A 14 13.66 23.29 -13.42
CA LEU A 14 12.26 23.66 -13.66
C LEU A 14 12.13 25.14 -14.02
N LYS A 15 10.95 25.55 -14.51
CA LYS A 15 10.68 26.94 -14.92
C LYS A 15 10.85 27.97 -13.81
N ASP A 16 10.61 27.57 -12.56
CA ASP A 16 10.78 28.42 -11.38
C ASP A 16 12.25 28.51 -10.89
N GLY A 17 13.17 27.82 -11.56
CA GLY A 17 14.59 27.77 -11.21
C GLY A 17 14.96 26.66 -10.20
N THR A 18 13.99 25.92 -9.68
CA THR A 18 14.22 24.76 -8.81
C THR A 18 14.95 23.68 -9.60
N ARG A 19 15.96 23.06 -8.98
CA ARG A 19 16.67 21.93 -9.59
C ARG A 19 16.23 20.63 -8.94
N LEU A 20 15.77 19.69 -9.75
CA LEU A 20 15.51 18.32 -9.34
C LEU A 20 16.70 17.44 -9.69
N ALA A 21 17.05 16.54 -8.78
CA ALA A 21 18.15 15.60 -8.94
C ALA A 21 17.66 14.31 -9.61
N ALA A 22 18.32 13.92 -10.71
CA ALA A 22 17.99 12.73 -11.47
C ALA A 22 19.19 11.78 -11.55
N ARG A 23 18.96 10.46 -11.43
CA ARG A 23 19.91 9.41 -11.80
C ARG A 23 19.45 8.83 -13.13
N ILE A 24 20.38 8.71 -14.08
CA ILE A 24 20.06 8.34 -15.47
C ILE A 24 20.88 7.13 -15.89
N TRP A 25 20.19 6.07 -16.34
CA TRP A 25 20.78 4.93 -17.02
C TRP A 25 20.53 5.08 -18.52
N MET A 26 21.59 5.28 -19.30
CA MET A 26 21.52 5.64 -20.71
C MET A 26 22.15 4.55 -21.59
N PRO A 27 21.44 4.03 -22.61
CA PRO A 27 22.04 3.13 -23.61
C PRO A 27 23.23 3.79 -24.32
N LEU A 28 24.32 3.05 -24.55
CA LEU A 28 25.50 3.58 -25.28
C LEU A 28 25.27 3.64 -26.80
N ASP A 29 24.53 2.68 -27.35
CA ASP A 29 24.27 2.56 -28.79
C ASP A 29 22.91 3.18 -29.15
N ALA A 30 22.73 4.48 -28.88
CA ALA A 30 21.51 5.19 -29.22
C ALA A 30 21.32 5.29 -30.76
N PRO A 31 20.14 4.92 -31.30
CA PRO A 31 19.89 5.05 -32.73
C PRO A 31 19.76 6.53 -33.12
N PRO A 32 19.90 6.88 -34.42
CA PRO A 32 19.78 8.27 -34.88
C PRO A 32 18.44 8.95 -34.54
N ALA A 33 17.38 8.16 -34.31
CA ALA A 33 16.06 8.64 -33.93
C ALA A 33 15.89 8.91 -32.41
N GLY A 34 16.95 8.70 -31.61
CA GLY A 34 16.91 8.77 -30.16
C GLY A 34 16.34 7.50 -29.50
N VAL A 35 16.37 7.47 -28.17
CA VAL A 35 15.83 6.39 -27.33
C VAL A 35 14.60 6.88 -26.55
N PRO A 36 13.64 6.00 -26.24
CA PRO A 36 12.57 6.33 -25.31
C PRO A 36 13.09 6.40 -23.87
N ALA A 37 12.32 7.02 -22.98
CA ALA A 37 12.63 7.10 -21.56
C ALA A 37 11.52 6.50 -20.68
N VAL A 38 11.91 5.88 -19.57
CA VAL A 38 11.03 5.48 -18.48
C VAL A 38 11.36 6.33 -17.27
N LEU A 39 10.39 7.14 -16.84
CA LEU A 39 10.48 8.02 -15.68
C LEU A 39 9.90 7.33 -14.44
N GLU A 40 10.62 7.44 -13.34
CA GLU A 40 10.08 7.23 -12.01
C GLU A 40 10.35 8.45 -11.12
N TYR A 41 9.29 8.96 -10.53
CA TYR A 41 9.24 10.24 -9.82
C TYR A 41 8.67 10.00 -8.42
N LEU A 42 9.46 10.10 -7.35
CA LEU A 42 9.01 9.78 -5.97
C LEU A 42 10.00 10.32 -4.90
N PRO A 43 9.60 10.42 -3.62
CA PRO A 43 10.37 11.09 -2.56
C PRO A 43 11.38 10.19 -1.79
N TYR A 44 11.68 8.99 -2.27
CA TYR A 44 12.41 7.97 -1.49
C TYR A 44 13.93 7.93 -1.69
N ARG A 45 14.51 8.94 -2.33
CA ARG A 45 15.96 9.16 -2.54
C ARG A 45 16.65 8.14 -3.43
N LYS A 46 17.14 8.63 -4.57
CA LYS A 46 17.82 7.82 -5.61
C LYS A 46 19.19 7.29 -5.19
N GLY A 47 19.88 7.99 -4.27
CA GLY A 47 21.24 7.66 -3.83
C GLY A 47 21.32 6.73 -2.62
N ASP A 48 20.20 6.47 -1.93
CA ASP A 48 20.14 5.54 -0.79
C ASP A 48 18.86 4.70 -0.79
N GLY A 49 17.72 5.26 -0.42
CA GLY A 49 16.51 4.53 -0.04
C GLY A 49 15.96 3.59 -1.11
N THR A 50 16.05 3.95 -2.39
CA THR A 50 15.67 3.06 -3.51
C THR A 50 16.85 2.49 -4.30
N SER A 51 18.10 2.85 -3.97
CA SER A 51 19.27 2.60 -4.83
C SER A 51 19.45 1.13 -5.21
N MET A 52 19.38 0.20 -4.25
CA MET A 52 19.53 -1.25 -4.53
C MET A 52 18.48 -1.77 -5.52
N ARG A 53 17.23 -1.32 -5.40
CA ARG A 53 16.14 -1.72 -6.30
C ARG A 53 16.34 -1.09 -7.68
N ASP A 54 16.74 0.17 -7.71
CA ASP A 54 16.93 0.92 -8.96
C ASP A 54 18.07 0.27 -9.77
N GLU A 55 19.16 -0.13 -9.11
CA GLU A 55 20.29 -0.88 -9.68
C GLU A 55 19.91 -2.30 -10.13
N ALA A 56 18.89 -2.91 -9.54
CA ALA A 56 18.36 -4.19 -10.01
C ALA A 56 17.43 -4.08 -11.23
N THR A 57 16.97 -2.87 -11.57
CA THR A 57 15.89 -2.66 -12.55
C THR A 57 16.36 -1.88 -13.78
N TYR A 58 16.86 -0.66 -13.60
CA TYR A 58 17.14 0.27 -14.70
C TYR A 58 18.29 -0.13 -15.63
N PRO A 59 19.35 -0.83 -15.18
CA PRO A 59 20.36 -1.37 -16.09
C PRO A 59 19.75 -2.28 -17.17
N GLY A 60 18.76 -3.11 -16.80
CA GLY A 60 18.08 -3.99 -17.75
C GLY A 60 17.27 -3.23 -18.81
N PHE A 61 16.70 -2.07 -18.46
CA PHE A 61 16.04 -1.19 -19.44
C PHE A 61 17.05 -0.53 -20.37
N ALA A 62 18.16 -0.04 -19.83
CA ALA A 62 19.20 0.60 -20.62
C ALA A 62 19.87 -0.38 -21.60
N ASP A 63 20.10 -1.62 -21.16
CA ASP A 63 20.59 -2.71 -22.03
C ASP A 63 19.57 -3.09 -23.12
N ALA A 64 18.28 -2.88 -22.87
CA ALA A 64 17.23 -3.01 -23.88
C ALA A 64 17.02 -1.76 -24.74
N GLY A 65 17.88 -0.75 -24.66
CA GLY A 65 17.80 0.47 -25.46
C GLY A 65 16.68 1.43 -25.02
N ILE A 66 16.40 1.49 -23.70
CA ILE A 66 15.43 2.39 -23.08
C ILE A 66 16.14 3.17 -21.96
N ALA A 67 16.09 4.50 -22.00
CA ALA A 67 16.68 5.31 -20.93
C ALA A 67 15.87 5.17 -19.63
N GLY A 68 16.54 4.87 -18.52
CA GLY A 68 15.95 4.88 -17.18
C GLY A 68 16.21 6.20 -16.48
N ILE A 69 15.18 6.86 -15.94
CA ILE A 69 15.30 8.17 -15.30
C ILE A 69 14.60 8.14 -13.94
N ARG A 70 15.39 8.17 -12.87
CA ARG A 70 14.91 8.20 -11.49
C ARG A 70 15.11 9.60 -10.91
N VAL A 71 14.02 10.27 -10.55
CA VAL A 71 14.04 11.68 -10.11
C VAL A 71 13.55 11.80 -8.67
N ASP A 72 14.37 12.38 -7.80
CA ASP A 72 13.90 12.78 -6.48
C ASP A 72 12.99 14.00 -6.61
N ILE A 73 11.77 13.91 -6.10
CA ILE A 73 10.83 15.03 -6.18
C ILE A 73 11.34 16.20 -5.33
N ARG A 74 10.77 17.39 -5.58
CA ARG A 74 11.08 18.61 -4.84
C ARG A 74 11.09 18.37 -3.33
N GLY A 75 12.17 18.82 -2.67
CA GLY A 75 12.37 18.66 -1.24
C GLY A 75 12.82 17.29 -0.74
N SER A 76 13.02 16.32 -1.63
CA SER A 76 13.55 15.01 -1.28
C SER A 76 14.94 14.79 -1.89
N GLY A 77 15.73 13.90 -1.28
CA GLY A 77 17.08 13.54 -1.78
C GLY A 77 17.96 14.76 -1.98
N GLU A 78 18.49 14.91 -3.19
CA GLU A 78 19.36 16.02 -3.57
C GLU A 78 18.60 17.19 -4.24
N SER A 79 17.29 17.08 -4.45
CA SER A 79 16.48 18.11 -5.12
C SER A 79 16.27 19.36 -4.27
N ASP A 80 16.28 20.55 -4.88
CA ASP A 80 16.03 21.81 -4.16
C ASP A 80 14.61 21.85 -3.53
N GLY A 81 14.42 22.74 -2.56
CA GLY A 81 13.11 23.08 -1.96
C GLY A 81 12.67 22.17 -0.81
N VAL A 82 11.36 22.21 -0.54
CA VAL A 82 10.68 21.49 0.55
C VAL A 82 9.42 20.81 0.02
N ILE A 83 9.14 19.59 0.46
CA ILE A 83 7.91 18.85 0.11
C ILE A 83 6.68 19.53 0.75
N ASP A 84 5.57 19.61 0.03
CA ASP A 84 4.34 20.32 0.47
C ASP A 84 3.15 19.42 0.77
N GLY A 85 3.31 18.11 0.67
CA GLY A 85 2.20 17.19 0.86
C GLY A 85 2.39 15.91 0.07
N GLU A 86 1.31 15.16 -0.05
CA GLU A 86 1.26 13.90 -0.79
C GLU A 86 0.39 14.03 -2.04
N TYR A 87 1.00 13.84 -3.21
CA TYR A 87 0.40 13.97 -4.55
C TYR A 87 -0.25 15.35 -4.75
N THR A 88 0.50 16.41 -4.46
CA THR A 88 0.01 17.78 -4.55
C THR A 88 -0.09 18.24 -6.01
N PRO A 89 -0.91 19.27 -6.30
CA PRO A 89 -0.91 19.89 -7.63
C PRO A 89 0.49 20.34 -8.08
N ARG A 90 1.37 20.72 -7.14
CA ARG A 90 2.75 21.11 -7.42
C ARG A 90 3.61 19.91 -7.81
N GLU A 91 3.50 18.79 -7.10
CA GLU A 91 4.17 17.54 -7.49
C GLU A 91 3.82 17.17 -8.94
N PHE A 92 2.53 17.26 -9.28
CA PHE A 92 2.06 16.94 -10.63
C PHE A 92 2.57 17.92 -11.69
N SER A 93 2.57 19.23 -11.41
CA SER A 93 3.10 20.21 -12.36
C SER A 93 4.60 20.04 -12.58
N ASP A 94 5.37 19.79 -11.52
CA ASP A 94 6.81 19.53 -11.60
C ASP A 94 7.08 18.29 -12.45
N ALA A 95 6.29 17.21 -12.30
CA ALA A 95 6.43 16.01 -13.10
C ALA A 95 6.15 16.24 -14.60
N LEU A 96 5.17 17.08 -14.95
CA LEU A 96 4.93 17.46 -16.35
C LEU A 96 6.13 18.21 -16.94
N GLU A 97 6.75 19.10 -16.17
CA GLU A 97 7.97 19.80 -16.59
C GLU A 97 9.17 18.86 -16.74
N VAL A 98 9.29 17.83 -15.90
CA VAL A 98 10.29 16.76 -16.07
C VAL A 98 10.06 16.01 -17.39
N ILE A 99 8.80 15.71 -17.75
CA ILE A 99 8.49 15.07 -19.03
C ILE A 99 8.86 15.99 -20.21
N ASP A 100 8.54 17.28 -20.12
CA ASP A 100 8.97 18.29 -21.12
C ASP A 100 10.51 18.32 -21.26
N TRP A 101 11.23 18.29 -20.13
CA TRP A 101 12.69 18.26 -20.12
C TRP A 101 13.23 17.00 -20.81
N ILE A 102 12.65 15.82 -20.54
CA ILE A 102 13.03 14.55 -21.17
C ILE A 102 12.85 14.64 -22.69
N VAL A 103 11.74 15.19 -23.17
CA VAL A 103 11.45 15.32 -24.61
C VAL A 103 12.42 16.28 -25.30
N ALA A 104 12.88 17.32 -24.59
CA ALA A 104 13.80 18.31 -25.12
C ALA A 104 15.26 17.80 -25.27
N GLN A 105 15.59 16.63 -24.70
CA GLN A 105 16.96 16.12 -24.75
C GLN A 105 17.33 15.59 -26.14
N PRO A 106 18.58 15.81 -26.60
CA PRO A 106 19.02 15.38 -27.94
C PRO A 106 19.04 13.86 -28.12
N TRP A 107 19.11 13.10 -27.02
CA TRP A 107 19.06 11.64 -27.05
C TRP A 107 17.63 11.09 -27.07
N SER A 108 16.60 11.91 -26.85
CA SER A 108 15.22 11.46 -26.68
C SER A 108 14.52 11.25 -28.02
N ASN A 109 13.72 10.18 -28.12
CA ASN A 109 12.80 9.98 -29.25
C ASN A 109 11.42 10.63 -29.04
N GLY A 110 11.22 11.33 -27.92
CA GLY A 110 9.96 12.00 -27.56
C GLY A 110 8.88 11.11 -26.93
N SER A 111 9.11 9.81 -26.77
CA SER A 111 8.21 8.89 -26.08
C SER A 111 8.67 8.64 -24.64
N VAL A 112 7.76 8.88 -23.69
CA VAL A 112 7.98 8.67 -22.26
C VAL A 112 7.01 7.61 -21.74
N GLY A 113 7.50 6.68 -20.93
CA GLY A 113 6.70 5.85 -20.05
C GLY A 113 6.91 6.26 -18.59
N MET A 114 5.94 5.96 -17.73
CA MET A 114 6.12 6.14 -16.29
C MET A 114 5.90 4.84 -15.54
N MET A 115 6.70 4.61 -14.51
CA MET A 115 6.47 3.49 -13.61
C MET A 115 6.82 3.80 -12.17
N GLY A 116 6.29 2.95 -11.29
CA GLY A 116 6.80 2.83 -9.94
C GLY A 116 5.95 1.92 -9.08
N ILE A 117 6.41 1.74 -7.84
CA ILE A 117 5.66 1.09 -6.76
C ILE A 117 5.21 2.11 -5.73
N SER A 118 4.06 1.89 -5.09
CA SER A 118 3.56 2.79 -4.05
C SER A 118 3.41 4.20 -4.65
N TRP A 119 3.98 5.23 -4.03
CA TRP A 119 4.05 6.60 -4.57
C TRP A 119 4.33 6.73 -6.07
N GLY A 120 5.37 6.06 -6.58
CA GLY A 120 5.68 6.09 -8.00
C GLY A 120 4.61 5.38 -8.86
N GLY A 121 3.93 4.38 -8.29
CA GLY A 121 2.80 3.70 -8.91
C GLY A 121 1.54 4.57 -8.95
N PHE A 122 1.22 5.27 -7.86
CA PHE A 122 0.11 6.20 -7.76
C PHE A 122 0.27 7.35 -8.75
N ASN A 123 1.41 8.05 -8.68
CA ASN A 123 1.59 9.24 -9.49
C ASN A 123 1.80 8.90 -10.98
N SER A 124 2.28 7.70 -11.33
CA SER A 124 2.23 7.22 -12.72
C SER A 124 0.81 7.24 -13.28
N LEU A 125 -0.19 6.76 -12.52
CA LEU A 125 -1.59 6.82 -12.93
C LEU A 125 -2.12 8.25 -12.93
N GLN A 126 -1.86 9.02 -11.88
CA GLN A 126 -2.38 10.39 -11.73
C GLN A 126 -1.83 11.33 -12.83
N ILE A 127 -0.53 11.29 -13.10
CA ILE A 127 0.12 12.11 -14.13
C ILE A 127 -0.34 11.66 -15.52
N ALA A 128 -0.57 10.37 -15.74
CA ALA A 128 -1.17 9.90 -16.98
C ALA A 128 -2.58 10.46 -17.23
N ALA A 129 -3.38 10.61 -16.17
CA ALA A 129 -4.70 11.24 -16.27
C ALA A 129 -4.64 12.73 -16.68
N LEU A 130 -3.48 13.39 -16.55
CA LEU A 130 -3.24 14.77 -17.02
C LEU A 130 -2.94 14.87 -18.54
N LYS A 131 -2.87 13.74 -19.25
CA LYS A 131 -2.87 13.68 -20.73
C LYS A 131 -1.68 14.39 -21.40
N HIS A 132 -0.50 14.32 -20.78
CA HIS A 132 0.72 14.82 -21.43
C HIS A 132 0.99 14.05 -22.74
N PRO A 133 1.16 14.71 -23.90
CA PRO A 133 1.21 14.04 -25.19
C PRO A 133 2.42 13.12 -25.37
N ALA A 134 3.52 13.36 -24.64
CA ALA A 134 4.71 12.52 -24.69
C ALA A 134 4.58 11.22 -23.87
N LEU A 135 3.67 11.18 -22.89
CA LEU A 135 3.48 9.99 -22.07
C LEU A 135 2.63 8.97 -22.84
N LYS A 136 3.15 7.76 -23.06
CA LYS A 136 2.55 6.76 -23.96
C LYS A 136 2.00 5.52 -23.27
N ALA A 137 2.52 5.16 -22.09
CA ALA A 137 2.05 4.03 -21.30
C ALA A 137 2.57 4.11 -19.86
N VAL A 138 1.94 3.38 -18.94
CA VAL A 138 2.37 3.31 -17.54
C VAL A 138 2.42 1.87 -17.01
N ILE A 139 3.32 1.64 -16.03
CA ILE A 139 3.32 0.44 -15.18
C ILE A 139 3.14 0.89 -13.74
N SER A 140 2.00 0.55 -13.14
CA SER A 140 1.64 0.97 -11.79
C SER A 140 1.65 -0.23 -10.85
N ILE A 141 2.48 -0.21 -9.81
CA ILE A 141 2.65 -1.34 -8.89
C ILE A 141 2.20 -0.94 -7.50
N ALA A 142 1.39 -1.78 -6.85
CA ALA A 142 0.90 -1.60 -5.47
C ALA A 142 0.44 -0.15 -5.20
N SER A 143 -0.48 0.32 -6.04
CA SER A 143 -0.99 1.68 -6.05
C SER A 143 -2.50 1.72 -5.79
N THR A 144 -3.15 2.89 -5.85
CA THR A 144 -4.62 2.97 -5.78
C THR A 144 -5.24 3.73 -6.96
N VAL A 145 -6.51 3.41 -7.24
CA VAL A 145 -7.38 4.25 -8.09
C VAL A 145 -8.28 5.19 -7.27
N ASP A 146 -8.39 4.95 -5.96
CA ASP A 146 -9.24 5.69 -5.02
C ASP A 146 -8.50 5.93 -3.69
N ARG A 147 -7.99 7.15 -3.50
CA ARG A 147 -7.20 7.54 -2.33
C ARG A 147 -7.95 7.53 -1.00
N TYR A 148 -9.29 7.44 -0.98
CA TYR A 148 -10.03 7.45 0.28
C TYR A 148 -10.48 6.07 0.74
N ASN A 149 -10.87 5.17 -0.18
CA ASN A 149 -11.41 3.86 0.22
C ASN A 149 -10.39 2.73 0.15
N ASP A 150 -9.23 3.00 -0.44
CA ASP A 150 -8.29 1.98 -0.83
C ASP A 150 -6.85 2.50 -0.74
N ASP A 151 -6.59 3.17 0.36
CA ASP A 151 -5.32 3.79 0.71
C ASP A 151 -5.07 3.65 2.21
N ILE A 152 -3.87 4.00 2.64
CA ILE A 152 -3.38 3.86 4.01
C ILE A 152 -4.07 4.75 5.05
N HIS A 153 -4.87 5.73 4.60
CA HIS A 153 -5.52 6.70 5.48
C HIS A 153 -6.87 6.19 5.94
N HIS A 154 -7.74 5.88 4.97
CA HIS A 154 -9.12 5.53 5.20
C HIS A 154 -9.52 4.29 4.40
N LYS A 155 -10.51 3.57 4.93
CA LYS A 155 -11.19 2.48 4.22
C LYS A 155 -12.67 2.50 4.58
N ASN A 156 -13.53 2.93 3.66
CA ASN A 156 -14.98 3.08 3.87
C ASN A 156 -15.33 3.85 5.18
N GLY A 157 -14.65 4.98 5.40
CA GLY A 157 -14.84 5.84 6.56
C GLY A 157 -14.15 5.37 7.84
N CYS A 158 -13.57 4.17 7.89
CA CYS A 158 -12.70 3.76 8.99
C CYS A 158 -11.31 4.40 8.83
N LEU A 159 -10.74 4.91 9.92
CA LEU A 159 -9.37 5.42 9.99
C LEU A 159 -8.40 4.26 10.25
N LEU A 160 -7.35 4.12 9.45
CA LEU A 160 -6.37 3.05 9.59
C LEU A 160 -5.16 3.49 10.44
N SER A 161 -4.56 2.57 11.19
CA SER A 161 -3.29 2.86 11.92
C SER A 161 -2.14 3.20 10.99
N ALA A 162 -2.15 2.65 9.77
CA ALA A 162 -1.18 2.95 8.72
C ALA A 162 -1.08 4.46 8.42
N ASN A 163 -2.11 5.25 8.75
CA ASN A 163 -2.10 6.70 8.62
C ASN A 163 -1.01 7.33 9.52
N LEU A 164 -0.94 6.96 10.82
CA LEU A 164 0.13 7.41 11.71
C LEU A 164 1.48 6.82 11.27
N SER A 165 1.53 5.51 11.01
CA SER A 165 2.77 4.81 10.68
C SER A 165 3.43 5.44 9.44
N TRP A 166 2.63 5.80 8.43
CA TRP A 166 3.13 6.48 7.22
C TRP A 166 3.49 7.95 7.45
N ALA A 167 2.71 8.69 8.23
CA ALA A 167 3.07 10.06 8.59
C ALA A 167 4.44 10.12 9.30
N ALA A 168 4.67 9.19 10.22
CA ALA A 168 5.94 9.06 10.93
C ALA A 168 7.09 8.66 9.99
N TYR A 169 6.82 7.75 9.05
CA TYR A 169 7.78 7.37 8.00
C TYR A 169 8.19 8.57 7.15
N MET A 170 7.21 9.35 6.67
CA MET A 170 7.47 10.54 5.86
C MET A 170 8.19 11.63 6.65
N LEU A 171 7.79 11.89 7.90
CA LEU A 171 8.51 12.80 8.79
C LEU A 171 9.99 12.39 8.94
N ALA A 172 10.27 11.11 9.17
CA ALA A 172 11.64 10.61 9.25
C ALA A 172 12.38 10.75 7.90
N TYR A 173 11.73 10.43 6.79
CA TYR A 173 12.35 10.41 5.47
C TYR A 173 12.71 11.80 4.94
N GLN A 174 11.83 12.78 5.15
CA GLN A 174 11.99 14.16 4.67
C GLN A 174 12.97 14.98 5.50
N SER A 175 13.13 14.60 6.78
CA SER A 175 14.12 15.23 7.67
C SER A 175 15.59 14.96 7.27
N ARG A 176 15.86 14.01 6.35
CA ARG A 176 17.23 13.60 5.99
C ARG A 176 17.98 14.64 5.18
N ALA A 177 19.27 14.80 5.47
CA ALA A 177 20.15 15.72 4.77
C ALA A 177 20.38 15.31 3.30
N PRO A 178 20.52 16.28 2.37
CA PRO A 178 21.14 16.01 1.07
C PRO A 178 22.60 15.55 1.23
N ASP A 179 23.10 14.77 0.27
CA ASP A 179 24.50 14.33 0.28
C ASP A 179 25.47 15.48 -0.09
N PRO A 180 26.42 15.88 0.79
CA PRO A 180 27.42 16.90 0.50
C PRO A 180 28.30 16.58 -0.71
N ALA A 181 28.50 15.30 -1.05
CA ALA A 181 29.26 14.92 -2.23
C ALA A 181 28.57 15.29 -3.56
N ILE A 182 27.25 15.52 -3.53
CA ILE A 182 26.46 15.90 -4.70
C ILE A 182 26.15 17.39 -4.72
N VAL A 183 25.73 17.95 -3.58
CA VAL A 183 25.26 19.35 -3.53
C VAL A 183 26.32 20.34 -3.01
N GLY A 184 27.48 19.85 -2.60
CA GLY A 184 28.59 20.65 -2.08
C GLY A 184 28.21 21.39 -0.80
N GLU A 185 28.84 22.54 -0.56
CA GLU A 185 28.68 23.36 0.65
C GLU A 185 27.22 23.79 0.96
N ARG A 186 26.32 23.70 -0.02
CA ARG A 186 24.89 24.04 0.16
C ARG A 186 24.10 22.98 0.94
N TRP A 187 24.65 21.78 1.14
CA TRP A 187 23.94 20.66 1.77
C TRP A 187 23.32 21.05 3.12
N ARG A 188 24.06 21.84 3.92
CA ARG A 188 23.64 22.24 5.26
C ARG A 188 22.50 23.25 5.22
N GLU A 189 22.59 24.24 4.33
CA GLU A 189 21.53 25.24 4.15
C GLU A 189 20.23 24.56 3.71
N MET A 190 20.31 23.71 2.68
CA MET A 190 19.17 22.93 2.18
C MET A 190 18.58 22.02 3.27
N TRP A 191 19.42 21.40 4.10
CA TRP A 191 18.96 20.54 5.17
C TRP A 191 18.18 21.31 6.24
N LEU A 192 18.70 22.46 6.68
CA LEU A 192 18.01 23.30 7.67
C LEU A 192 16.73 23.93 7.11
N GLU A 193 16.71 24.30 5.82
CA GLU A 193 15.49 24.75 5.13
C GLU A 193 14.40 23.67 5.17
N ARG A 194 14.76 22.42 4.87
CA ARG A 194 13.81 21.29 4.89
C ARG A 194 13.31 20.99 6.29
N LEU A 195 14.19 20.91 7.28
CA LEU A 195 13.79 20.66 8.67
C LEU A 195 12.83 21.75 9.20
N GLU A 196 13.08 23.00 8.84
CA GLU A 196 12.19 24.10 9.20
C GLU A 196 10.87 24.05 8.40
N GLY A 197 10.91 23.71 7.12
CA GLY A 197 9.77 23.78 6.22
C GLY A 197 8.90 22.51 6.16
N GLU A 198 9.41 21.35 6.57
CA GLU A 198 8.70 20.08 6.38
C GLU A 198 7.38 20.07 7.18
N PRO A 199 6.27 19.63 6.57
CA PRO A 199 5.00 19.50 7.27
C PRO A 199 4.91 18.17 8.03
N PHE A 200 4.03 18.10 9.03
CA PHE A 200 3.61 16.83 9.60
C PHE A 200 2.31 16.38 8.92
N PHE A 201 2.43 15.50 7.92
CA PHE A 201 1.31 15.14 7.04
C PHE A 201 0.05 14.60 7.76
N LEU A 202 0.21 13.97 8.92
CA LEU A 202 -0.94 13.46 9.69
C LEU A 202 -1.95 14.56 10.01
N GLU A 203 -1.48 15.79 10.25
CA GLU A 203 -2.36 16.93 10.53
C GLU A 203 -3.29 17.22 9.35
N GLU A 204 -2.76 17.29 8.14
CA GLU A 204 -3.56 17.54 6.93
C GLU A 204 -4.56 16.41 6.71
N TRP A 205 -4.09 15.15 6.76
CA TRP A 205 -4.94 13.98 6.52
C TRP A 205 -6.09 13.89 7.52
N LEU A 206 -5.86 14.15 8.80
CA LEU A 206 -6.90 14.15 9.83
C LEU A 206 -7.86 15.35 9.74
N ARG A 207 -7.53 16.40 8.98
CA ARG A 207 -8.49 17.47 8.66
C ARG A 207 -9.43 17.08 7.52
N HIS A 208 -9.10 16.04 6.77
CA HIS A 208 -9.87 15.53 5.63
C HIS A 208 -10.55 14.19 5.95
N GLN A 209 -11.35 14.11 7.03
CA GLN A 209 -11.96 12.84 7.48
C GLN A 209 -13.08 12.31 6.57
N ARG A 210 -13.61 13.16 5.68
CA ARG A 210 -14.62 12.81 4.66
C ARG A 210 -13.96 12.66 3.29
N ARG A 211 -14.63 11.99 2.35
CA ARG A 211 -14.23 11.98 0.94
C ARG A 211 -14.54 13.31 0.25
N ASP A 212 -13.72 14.31 0.51
CA ASP A 212 -13.82 15.66 -0.07
C ASP A 212 -12.90 15.86 -1.30
N ALA A 213 -12.65 17.11 -1.67
CA ALA A 213 -11.84 17.46 -2.83
C ALA A 213 -10.37 17.03 -2.71
N PHE A 214 -9.82 16.94 -1.49
CA PHE A 214 -8.44 16.53 -1.25
C PHE A 214 -8.21 15.10 -1.77
N TRP A 215 -9.10 14.17 -1.39
CA TRP A 215 -9.00 12.77 -1.83
C TRP A 215 -9.39 12.56 -3.29
N ARG A 216 -10.37 13.32 -3.80
CA ARG A 216 -10.79 13.22 -5.20
C ARG A 216 -9.69 13.67 -6.17
N HIS A 217 -8.90 14.69 -5.82
CA HIS A 217 -7.86 15.24 -6.68
C HIS A 217 -6.86 14.18 -7.20
N GLY A 218 -6.47 13.23 -6.34
CA GLY A 218 -5.52 12.16 -6.68
C GLY A 218 -6.17 10.81 -7.00
N SER A 219 -7.50 10.74 -7.17
CA SER A 219 -8.21 9.49 -7.46
C SER A 219 -8.52 9.40 -8.96
N ILE A 220 -7.91 8.45 -9.69
CA ILE A 220 -8.20 8.31 -11.13
C ILE A 220 -9.59 7.72 -11.41
N CYS A 221 -10.25 7.14 -10.40
CA CYS A 221 -11.61 6.62 -10.53
C CYS A 221 -12.67 7.70 -10.78
N GLU A 222 -12.32 8.98 -10.64
CA GLU A 222 -13.21 10.10 -10.95
C GLU A 222 -13.46 10.26 -12.46
N ASP A 223 -12.53 9.81 -13.32
CA ASP A 223 -12.69 9.82 -14.79
C ASP A 223 -11.83 8.72 -15.46
N PHE A 224 -12.33 7.49 -15.46
CA PHE A 224 -11.69 6.38 -16.17
C PHE A 224 -11.78 6.51 -17.69
N GLU A 225 -12.89 7.05 -18.22
CA GLU A 225 -13.10 7.17 -19.67
C GLU A 225 -12.05 8.08 -20.31
N GLY A 226 -11.73 9.19 -19.64
CA GLY A 226 -10.74 10.16 -20.04
C GLY A 226 -9.29 9.71 -19.96
N PHE A 227 -8.98 8.58 -19.30
CA PHE A 227 -7.59 8.10 -19.15
C PHE A 227 -6.97 7.77 -20.52
N PRO A 228 -5.81 8.36 -20.91
CA PRO A 228 -5.42 8.43 -22.32
C PRO A 228 -4.53 7.27 -22.80
N VAL A 229 -3.87 6.54 -21.90
CA VAL A 229 -2.78 5.61 -22.25
C VAL A 229 -3.04 4.20 -21.72
N PRO A 230 -2.37 3.17 -22.26
CA PRO A 230 -2.36 1.83 -21.68
C PRO A 230 -1.70 1.80 -20.30
N ALA A 231 -2.24 0.99 -19.40
CA ALA A 231 -1.73 0.78 -18.04
C ALA A 231 -1.56 -0.71 -17.73
N LEU A 232 -0.36 -1.12 -17.32
CA LEU A 232 -0.15 -2.41 -16.66
C LEU A 232 -0.18 -2.18 -15.15
N VAL A 233 -1.17 -2.76 -14.47
CA VAL A 233 -1.43 -2.56 -13.04
C VAL A 233 -1.14 -3.84 -12.28
N ILE A 234 -0.24 -3.75 -11.31
CA ILE A 234 0.33 -4.91 -10.61
C ILE A 234 0.12 -4.76 -9.11
N ALA A 235 -0.29 -5.83 -8.42
CA ALA A 235 -0.29 -5.87 -6.95
C ALA A 235 -0.10 -7.31 -6.46
N GLY A 236 -0.11 -7.51 -5.15
CA GLY A 236 -0.05 -8.84 -4.55
C GLY A 236 -1.16 -9.09 -3.53
N TRP A 237 -1.53 -10.35 -3.33
CA TRP A 237 -2.55 -10.74 -2.35
C TRP A 237 -2.12 -10.57 -0.89
N ALA A 238 -0.83 -10.40 -0.62
CA ALA A 238 -0.33 -10.07 0.72
C ALA A 238 -0.10 -8.55 0.88
N ASP A 239 -0.57 -7.74 -0.06
CA ASP A 239 -0.43 -6.29 -0.06
C ASP A 239 -1.76 -5.57 0.28
N GLY A 240 -1.67 -4.33 0.77
CA GLY A 240 -2.84 -3.48 1.06
C GLY A 240 -3.56 -2.99 -0.20
N TYR A 241 -2.85 -2.87 -1.32
CA TYR A 241 -3.36 -2.34 -2.59
C TYR A 241 -3.83 -3.42 -3.57
N ARG A 242 -4.15 -4.61 -3.06
CA ARG A 242 -4.56 -5.79 -3.85
C ARG A 242 -5.80 -5.57 -4.75
N ASN A 243 -6.61 -4.57 -4.43
CA ASN A 243 -7.85 -4.25 -5.10
C ASN A 243 -7.63 -3.55 -6.45
N THR A 244 -6.54 -2.79 -6.56
CA THR A 244 -6.31 -1.83 -7.65
C THR A 244 -6.24 -2.48 -9.02
N PRO A 245 -5.55 -3.63 -9.24
CA PRO A 245 -5.50 -4.23 -10.56
C PRO A 245 -6.89 -4.60 -11.10
N LEU A 246 -7.78 -5.15 -10.25
CA LEU A 246 -9.15 -5.49 -10.67
C LEU A 246 -10.01 -4.23 -10.89
N LYS A 247 -9.93 -3.23 -10.00
CA LYS A 247 -10.63 -1.96 -10.20
C LYS A 247 -10.18 -1.24 -11.47
N ALA A 248 -8.89 -1.28 -11.80
CA ALA A 248 -8.34 -0.68 -12.99
C ALA A 248 -8.84 -1.36 -14.27
N VAL A 249 -8.91 -2.69 -14.33
CA VAL A 249 -9.47 -3.38 -15.52
C VAL A 249 -10.98 -3.17 -15.67
N GLU A 250 -11.71 -3.06 -14.56
CA GLU A 250 -13.14 -2.73 -14.57
C GLU A 250 -13.39 -1.30 -15.04
N GLY A 251 -12.60 -0.33 -14.57
CA GLY A 251 -12.74 1.08 -14.91
C GLY A 251 -12.19 1.47 -16.29
N LEU A 252 -10.95 1.08 -16.58
CA LEU A 252 -10.22 1.48 -17.80
C LEU A 252 -10.50 0.56 -19.00
N GLY A 253 -11.15 -0.58 -18.78
CA GLY A 253 -11.46 -1.56 -19.82
C GLY A 253 -10.21 -2.05 -20.53
N THR A 254 -10.22 -2.02 -21.87
CA THR A 254 -9.14 -2.56 -22.72
C THR A 254 -7.81 -1.80 -22.60
N LYS A 255 -7.79 -0.63 -21.95
CA LYS A 255 -6.56 0.13 -21.69
C LYS A 255 -5.76 -0.47 -20.53
N ALA A 256 -6.38 -1.24 -19.63
CA ALA A 256 -5.71 -1.82 -18.48
C ALA A 256 -5.44 -3.31 -18.65
N LYS A 257 -4.27 -3.74 -18.17
CA LYS A 257 -3.94 -5.15 -17.91
C LYS A 257 -3.58 -5.31 -16.43
N ALA A 258 -4.00 -6.40 -15.81
CA ALA A 258 -3.74 -6.71 -14.42
C ALA A 258 -2.78 -7.91 -14.26
N LEU A 259 -1.84 -7.79 -13.32
CA LEU A 259 -1.05 -8.90 -12.80
C LEU A 259 -1.14 -8.93 -11.27
N ILE A 260 -1.60 -10.05 -10.71
CA ILE A 260 -1.77 -10.18 -9.26
C ILE A 260 -1.08 -11.44 -8.76
N GLY A 261 0.02 -11.27 -8.03
CA GLY A 261 0.77 -12.39 -7.46
C GLY A 261 0.47 -12.63 -5.98
N PRO A 262 1.15 -13.59 -5.34
CA PRO A 262 1.05 -13.83 -3.90
C PRO A 262 1.74 -12.76 -3.03
N TRP A 263 2.29 -11.71 -3.64
CA TRP A 263 3.34 -10.89 -3.05
C TRP A 263 2.90 -9.91 -1.96
N VAL A 264 3.85 -9.53 -1.13
CA VAL A 264 3.83 -8.30 -0.32
C VAL A 264 4.18 -7.07 -1.16
N HIS A 265 4.35 -5.91 -0.53
CA HIS A 265 4.62 -4.60 -1.14
C HIS A 265 6.02 -4.49 -1.80
N LYS A 266 6.26 -5.28 -2.86
CA LYS A 266 7.53 -5.38 -3.59
C LYS A 266 7.32 -5.56 -5.09
N TYR A 267 8.38 -5.29 -5.87
CA TYR A 267 8.38 -5.62 -7.30
C TYR A 267 8.40 -7.14 -7.49
N PRO A 268 7.66 -7.67 -8.48
CA PRO A 268 7.47 -9.12 -8.60
C PRO A 268 8.75 -9.96 -8.74
N HIS A 269 9.79 -9.43 -9.39
CA HIS A 269 11.05 -10.15 -9.66
C HIS A 269 11.96 -10.31 -8.44
N PHE A 270 11.70 -9.60 -7.35
CA PHE A 270 12.37 -9.82 -6.06
C PHE A 270 11.39 -9.89 -4.88
N ALA A 271 10.11 -10.09 -5.15
CA ALA A 271 9.08 -10.16 -4.12
C ALA A 271 9.07 -11.49 -3.38
N TRP A 272 8.42 -11.47 -2.22
CA TRP A 272 7.99 -12.66 -1.47
C TRP A 272 6.52 -12.51 -1.12
N PRO A 273 5.84 -13.59 -0.74
CA PRO A 273 6.24 -14.98 -0.95
C PRO A 273 6.38 -15.32 -2.46
N LYS A 274 7.07 -16.41 -2.78
CA LYS A 274 7.13 -16.97 -4.14
C LYS A 274 5.80 -17.68 -4.51
N PRO A 275 5.55 -18.00 -5.80
CA PRO A 275 6.38 -17.74 -6.99
C PRO A 275 6.52 -16.26 -7.33
N ARG A 276 7.69 -15.89 -7.85
CA ARG A 276 7.93 -14.56 -8.45
C ARG A 276 7.48 -14.56 -9.90
N THR A 277 7.61 -13.41 -10.57
CA THR A 277 7.51 -13.33 -12.03
C THR A 277 8.67 -12.53 -12.60
N ASP A 278 9.05 -12.83 -13.85
CA ASP A 278 9.99 -12.03 -14.64
C ASP A 278 9.37 -10.67 -15.01
N PHE A 279 9.31 -9.78 -14.01
CA PHE A 279 8.85 -8.41 -14.19
C PHE A 279 9.73 -7.63 -15.17
N LEU A 280 11.04 -7.87 -15.18
CA LEU A 280 11.96 -7.11 -16.01
C LEU A 280 11.69 -7.40 -17.50
N GLY A 281 11.58 -8.67 -17.87
CA GLY A 281 11.20 -9.08 -19.22
C GLY A 281 9.83 -8.55 -19.63
N GLU A 282 8.84 -8.59 -18.73
CA GLU A 282 7.50 -8.05 -18.97
C GLU A 282 7.50 -6.53 -19.18
N ALA A 283 8.19 -5.78 -18.33
CA ALA A 283 8.29 -4.33 -18.46
C ALA A 283 9.01 -3.93 -19.75
N ILE A 284 10.10 -4.60 -20.13
CA ILE A 284 10.79 -4.36 -21.39
C ILE A 284 9.86 -4.61 -22.59
N ALA A 285 9.11 -5.71 -22.60
CA ALA A 285 8.14 -5.98 -23.65
C ALA A 285 7.07 -4.88 -23.73
N TRP A 286 6.55 -4.43 -22.58
CA TRP A 286 5.59 -3.34 -22.50
C TRP A 286 6.14 -2.02 -23.07
N TRP A 287 7.37 -1.66 -22.70
CA TRP A 287 8.01 -0.43 -23.18
C TRP A 287 8.36 -0.47 -24.66
N ASN A 288 8.88 -1.60 -25.15
CA ASN A 288 9.15 -1.77 -26.57
C ASN A 288 7.87 -1.63 -27.41
N ARG A 289 6.73 -2.12 -26.90
CA ARG A 289 5.45 -1.96 -27.58
C ARG A 289 5.02 -0.50 -27.67
N TRP A 290 4.92 0.18 -26.53
CA TRP A 290 4.24 1.48 -26.46
C TRP A 290 5.16 2.68 -26.65
N LEU A 291 6.46 2.54 -26.39
CA LEU A 291 7.43 3.63 -26.55
C LEU A 291 8.22 3.54 -27.86
N LYS A 292 8.41 2.32 -28.41
CA LYS A 292 9.09 2.09 -29.70
C LYS A 292 8.17 1.64 -30.84
N GLY A 293 6.93 1.27 -30.54
CA GLY A 293 5.96 0.82 -31.55
C GLY A 293 6.17 -0.61 -32.05
N GLU A 294 7.00 -1.42 -31.38
CA GLU A 294 7.29 -2.78 -31.79
C GLU A 294 6.06 -3.69 -31.72
N ALA A 295 5.87 -4.56 -32.71
CA ALA A 295 4.80 -5.56 -32.69
C ALA A 295 5.29 -6.84 -32.00
N ASN A 296 5.29 -6.84 -30.66
CA ASN A 296 5.85 -7.91 -29.83
C ASN A 296 4.79 -8.71 -29.04
N GLY A 297 3.51 -8.39 -29.20
CA GLY A 297 2.40 -9.12 -28.56
C GLY A 297 2.04 -8.64 -27.14
N ALA A 298 2.73 -7.64 -26.58
CA ALA A 298 2.43 -7.13 -25.24
C ALA A 298 1.00 -6.57 -25.13
N GLU A 299 0.42 -6.05 -26.22
CA GLU A 299 -0.97 -5.60 -26.29
C GLU A 299 -1.98 -6.76 -26.34
N ALA A 300 -1.57 -7.91 -26.89
CA ALA A 300 -2.42 -9.07 -27.15
C ALA A 300 -2.47 -10.07 -25.99
N GLY A 301 -1.62 -9.91 -24.98
CA GLY A 301 -1.64 -10.77 -23.79
C GLY A 301 -2.94 -10.65 -22.98
N PRO A 302 -3.23 -11.62 -22.09
CA PRO A 302 -4.46 -11.63 -21.30
C PRO A 302 -4.69 -10.34 -20.52
N GLN A 303 -5.94 -9.90 -20.41
CA GLN A 303 -6.28 -8.69 -19.65
C GLN A 303 -6.02 -8.87 -18.15
N VAL A 304 -6.21 -10.07 -17.60
CA VAL A 304 -5.93 -10.36 -16.18
C VAL A 304 -5.14 -11.64 -16.05
N ARG A 305 -4.06 -11.58 -15.27
CA ARG A 305 -3.32 -12.74 -14.77
C ARG A 305 -3.28 -12.69 -13.25
N ALA A 306 -3.65 -13.78 -12.61
CA ALA A 306 -3.77 -13.83 -11.15
C ALA A 306 -3.26 -15.15 -10.59
N PHE A 307 -2.59 -15.12 -9.46
CA PHE A 307 -2.25 -16.32 -8.71
C PHE A 307 -3.44 -16.73 -7.83
N ILE A 308 -3.95 -17.94 -7.94
CA ILE A 308 -5.01 -18.45 -7.05
C ILE A 308 -4.34 -19.22 -5.93
N LEU A 309 -4.38 -18.65 -4.71
CA LEU A 309 -3.87 -19.29 -3.50
C LEU A 309 -4.62 -20.60 -3.24
N ASP A 310 -3.93 -21.68 -2.90
CA ASP A 310 -4.54 -22.98 -2.65
C ASP A 310 -4.43 -23.37 -1.17
N GLY A 311 -5.39 -22.90 -0.37
CA GLY A 311 -5.49 -23.23 1.06
C GLY A 311 -4.18 -23.05 1.84
N PRO A 312 -3.47 -21.91 1.78
CA PRO A 312 -2.25 -21.72 2.55
C PRO A 312 -2.56 -21.66 4.06
N LYS A 313 -1.74 -22.32 4.88
CA LYS A 313 -1.88 -22.28 6.35
C LYS A 313 -1.50 -20.91 6.92
N PRO A 314 -2.10 -20.46 8.04
CA PRO A 314 -1.81 -19.15 8.58
C PRO A 314 -0.38 -19.10 9.09
N ALA A 315 0.35 -18.07 8.69
CA ALA A 315 1.71 -17.80 9.12
C ALA A 315 2.01 -16.33 8.89
N LEU A 316 2.73 -15.70 9.83
CA LEU A 316 3.13 -14.30 9.70
C LEU A 316 4.06 -14.11 8.51
N ARG A 317 4.94 -15.09 8.23
CA ARG A 317 5.85 -15.11 7.09
C ARG A 317 5.79 -16.46 6.35
N ARG A 318 5.81 -16.41 5.02
CA ARG A 318 5.97 -17.58 4.15
C ARG A 318 6.97 -17.28 3.03
N GLU A 319 7.77 -18.27 2.71
CA GLU A 319 8.72 -18.17 1.59
C GLU A 319 8.05 -18.45 0.24
N VAL A 320 7.05 -19.33 0.23
CA VAL A 320 6.32 -19.78 -0.97
C VAL A 320 4.85 -19.97 -0.63
N GLU A 321 3.96 -19.52 -1.51
CA GLU A 321 2.53 -19.83 -1.45
C GLU A 321 2.19 -21.07 -2.29
N PRO A 322 1.35 -21.98 -1.80
CA PRO A 322 0.66 -22.95 -2.63
C PRO A 322 -0.36 -22.25 -3.53
N GLY A 323 -0.45 -22.68 -4.78
CA GLY A 323 -1.42 -22.13 -5.72
C GLY A 323 -1.03 -22.35 -7.17
N ARG A 324 -1.69 -21.62 -8.07
CA ARG A 324 -1.43 -21.66 -9.51
C ARG A 324 -1.77 -20.34 -10.18
N TRP A 325 -1.13 -20.05 -11.31
CA TRP A 325 -1.48 -18.91 -12.14
C TRP A 325 -2.69 -19.22 -13.03
N VAL A 326 -3.56 -18.24 -13.18
CA VAL A 326 -4.66 -18.25 -14.15
C VAL A 326 -4.64 -16.98 -15.00
N ALA A 327 -5.18 -17.08 -16.21
CA ALA A 327 -5.35 -15.97 -17.13
C ALA A 327 -6.80 -15.85 -17.60
N MET A 328 -7.23 -14.61 -17.84
CA MET A 328 -8.45 -14.31 -18.59
C MET A 328 -8.14 -13.30 -19.68
N GLU A 329 -8.48 -13.67 -20.92
CA GLU A 329 -8.34 -12.80 -22.10
C GLU A 329 -9.11 -11.48 -21.96
N THR A 330 -10.28 -11.55 -21.33
CA THR A 330 -11.10 -10.38 -21.01
C THR A 330 -11.69 -10.56 -19.63
N TRP A 331 -11.55 -9.56 -18.77
CA TRP A 331 -12.22 -9.50 -17.48
C TRP A 331 -13.71 -9.30 -17.70
N GLN A 332 -14.50 -10.17 -17.09
CA GLN A 332 -15.95 -10.05 -17.02
C GLN A 332 -16.35 -10.18 -15.56
N ALA A 333 -17.42 -9.49 -15.17
CA ALA A 333 -17.97 -9.63 -13.83
C ALA A 333 -18.19 -11.11 -13.50
N PRO A 334 -17.60 -11.62 -12.40
CA PRO A 334 -17.67 -13.04 -12.07
C PRO A 334 -19.11 -13.46 -11.76
N LYS A 335 -19.44 -14.72 -12.07
CA LYS A 335 -20.64 -15.33 -11.51
C LYS A 335 -20.51 -15.37 -9.99
N VAL A 336 -21.64 -15.25 -9.29
CA VAL A 336 -21.63 -15.22 -7.83
C VAL A 336 -22.21 -16.50 -7.24
N HIS A 337 -21.61 -16.96 -6.14
CA HIS A 337 -22.21 -17.90 -5.22
C HIS A 337 -22.75 -17.13 -4.02
N VAL A 338 -24.01 -17.37 -3.66
CA VAL A 338 -24.67 -16.64 -2.57
C VAL A 338 -24.94 -17.61 -1.43
N LEU A 339 -24.46 -17.25 -0.24
CA LEU A 339 -24.73 -17.93 1.01
C LEU A 339 -25.53 -17.01 1.92
N HIS A 340 -26.47 -17.59 2.63
CA HIS A 340 -27.37 -16.91 3.54
C HIS A 340 -27.15 -17.41 4.97
N GLY A 341 -27.34 -16.51 5.94
CA GLY A 341 -27.37 -16.86 7.35
C GLY A 341 -28.53 -17.79 7.67
N GLN A 342 -28.25 -18.77 8.52
CA GLN A 342 -29.17 -19.81 8.97
C GLN A 342 -29.11 -19.98 10.49
N PRO A 343 -30.15 -20.56 11.13
CA PRO A 343 -30.18 -20.79 12.57
C PRO A 343 -28.93 -21.51 13.08
N GLY A 344 -28.48 -21.18 14.29
CA GLY A 344 -27.24 -21.72 14.85
C GLY A 344 -25.98 -21.19 14.17
N ARG A 345 -26.04 -19.98 13.59
CA ARG A 345 -24.92 -19.28 12.94
C ARG A 345 -24.29 -20.09 11.80
N ARG A 346 -25.14 -20.67 10.95
CA ARG A 346 -24.70 -21.41 9.77
C ARG A 346 -24.81 -20.56 8.50
N LEU A 347 -24.07 -20.93 7.46
CA LEU A 347 -24.18 -20.39 6.11
C LEU A 347 -24.66 -21.48 5.15
N GLY A 348 -25.72 -21.20 4.39
CA GLY A 348 -26.28 -22.14 3.44
C GLY A 348 -26.87 -21.48 2.19
N PRO A 349 -27.25 -22.25 1.17
CA PRO A 349 -27.66 -21.72 -0.14
C PRO A 349 -29.06 -21.11 -0.16
N GLN A 350 -29.85 -21.30 0.90
CA GLN A 350 -31.23 -20.83 0.99
C GLN A 350 -31.36 -19.86 2.17
N PRO A 351 -32.10 -18.75 1.99
CA PRO A 351 -32.38 -17.82 3.07
C PRO A 351 -33.19 -18.51 4.18
N ALA A 352 -32.90 -18.15 5.43
CA ALA A 352 -33.73 -18.56 6.54
C ALA A 352 -35.06 -17.79 6.52
N PRO A 353 -36.21 -18.43 6.83
CA PRO A 353 -37.50 -17.73 6.91
C PRO A 353 -37.54 -16.65 8.01
N THR A 354 -36.72 -16.84 9.04
CA THR A 354 -36.61 -16.00 10.24
C THR A 354 -35.17 -16.06 10.75
N GLY A 355 -34.65 -14.92 11.21
CA GLY A 355 -33.34 -14.83 11.87
C GLY A 355 -33.42 -14.65 13.38
N GLU A 356 -32.30 -14.86 14.04
CA GLU A 356 -32.07 -14.57 15.45
C GLU A 356 -31.47 -13.15 15.58
N ALA A 357 -31.87 -12.42 16.62
CA ALA A 357 -31.22 -11.16 16.99
C ALA A 357 -29.94 -11.47 17.78
N LEU A 358 -28.78 -11.21 17.17
CA LEU A 358 -27.47 -11.54 17.71
C LEU A 358 -26.73 -10.26 18.11
N PHE A 359 -26.64 -10.02 19.41
CA PHE A 359 -25.84 -8.91 19.94
C PHE A 359 -24.34 -9.17 19.76
N LEU A 360 -23.62 -8.17 19.27
CA LEU A 360 -22.18 -8.17 19.03
C LEU A 360 -21.55 -6.90 19.58
N ARG A 361 -20.60 -7.09 20.49
CA ARG A 361 -19.67 -6.05 20.95
C ARG A 361 -18.31 -6.70 21.18
N SER A 362 -17.40 -6.48 20.23
CA SER A 362 -16.04 -7.00 20.30
C SER A 362 -15.21 -6.24 21.34
N PRO A 363 -14.30 -6.91 22.07
CA PRO A 363 -13.24 -6.22 22.81
C PRO A 363 -12.41 -5.34 21.87
N GLU A 364 -11.98 -4.17 22.33
CA GLU A 364 -11.25 -3.20 21.51
C GLU A 364 -9.89 -3.73 21.03
N ASP A 365 -9.29 -4.70 21.73
CA ASP A 365 -8.06 -5.37 21.31
C ASP A 365 -8.29 -6.57 20.35
N THR A 366 -9.50 -6.71 19.79
CA THR A 366 -9.77 -7.66 18.69
C THR A 366 -9.06 -7.18 17.43
N GLY A 367 -8.34 -8.06 16.74
CA GLY A 367 -7.60 -7.72 15.51
C GLY A 367 -6.08 -7.80 15.63
N VAL A 368 -5.54 -8.23 16.78
CA VAL A 368 -4.09 -8.38 16.99
C VAL A 368 -3.44 -9.37 16.01
N MET A 369 -4.21 -10.20 15.31
CA MET A 369 -3.72 -11.10 14.26
C MET A 369 -4.02 -10.59 12.84
N ALA A 370 -4.36 -9.30 12.68
CA ALA A 370 -4.65 -8.69 11.38
C ALA A 370 -3.41 -8.58 10.48
N GLY A 371 -2.21 -8.48 11.07
CA GLY A 371 -0.98 -8.12 10.37
C GLY A 371 -0.91 -6.62 10.02
N GLU A 372 0.17 -6.21 9.36
CA GLU A 372 0.32 -4.83 8.86
C GLU A 372 -0.56 -4.62 7.60
N TRP A 373 -0.95 -3.37 7.33
CA TRP A 373 -1.75 -3.02 6.15
C TRP A 373 -0.97 -3.24 4.84
N PHE A 374 0.30 -2.87 4.80
CA PHE A 374 1.26 -3.30 3.78
C PHE A 374 2.61 -3.60 4.45
N THR A 375 3.35 -4.57 3.93
CA THR A 375 4.63 -5.00 4.50
C THR A 375 5.78 -4.77 3.50
N LEU A 376 6.87 -4.13 3.94
CA LEU A 376 7.97 -3.67 3.08
C LEU A 376 9.21 -4.59 3.08
N LYS A 377 9.25 -5.64 3.90
CA LYS A 377 10.44 -6.50 4.08
C LYS A 377 10.03 -8.00 4.16
N PRO A 378 10.94 -8.94 3.86
CA PRO A 378 10.66 -10.38 3.90
C PRO A 378 10.39 -10.96 5.30
N ASP A 379 10.53 -10.18 6.36
CA ASP A 379 10.06 -10.44 7.74
C ASP A 379 8.64 -9.90 8.01
N ALA A 380 7.92 -9.57 6.93
CA ALA A 380 6.53 -9.14 6.86
C ALA A 380 5.61 -9.80 7.87
N GLU A 381 4.76 -9.00 8.53
CA GLU A 381 3.67 -9.49 9.36
C GLU A 381 2.39 -9.63 8.51
N MET A 382 2.28 -10.73 7.78
CA MET A 382 1.00 -11.15 7.19
C MET A 382 0.00 -11.52 8.29
N ALA A 383 -1.29 -11.61 7.93
CA ALA A 383 -2.33 -12.03 8.86
C ALA A 383 -2.00 -13.38 9.51
N GLY A 384 -2.04 -13.42 10.84
CA GLY A 384 -1.80 -14.62 11.64
C GLY A 384 -3.00 -15.57 11.66
N ASP A 385 -2.95 -16.54 12.56
CA ASP A 385 -4.06 -17.46 12.79
C ASP A 385 -5.27 -16.71 13.37
N GLN A 386 -6.38 -16.74 12.65
CA GLN A 386 -7.56 -15.95 12.95
C GLN A 386 -8.37 -16.47 14.13
N ARG A 387 -8.06 -17.65 14.71
CA ARG A 387 -8.76 -18.18 15.88
C ARG A 387 -8.79 -17.21 17.07
N LEU A 388 -7.73 -16.42 17.25
CA LEU A 388 -7.66 -15.42 18.33
C LEU A 388 -8.64 -14.26 18.10
N ASP A 389 -8.68 -13.73 16.88
CA ASP A 389 -9.59 -12.64 16.52
C ASP A 389 -11.05 -13.14 16.40
N ASP A 390 -11.25 -14.41 16.05
CA ASP A 390 -12.57 -15.05 16.02
C ASP A 390 -13.21 -15.13 17.41
N ALA A 391 -12.41 -15.20 18.49
CA ALA A 391 -12.94 -15.18 19.85
C ALA A 391 -13.62 -13.85 20.21
N GLY A 392 -13.23 -12.74 19.57
CA GLY A 392 -13.86 -11.43 19.70
C GLY A 392 -14.98 -11.18 18.68
N SER A 393 -15.38 -12.18 17.88
CA SER A 393 -16.24 -12.01 16.70
C SER A 393 -17.49 -12.90 16.73
N LEU A 394 -18.51 -12.48 16.00
CA LEU A 394 -19.65 -13.32 15.63
C LEU A 394 -19.30 -14.11 14.36
N THR A 395 -19.27 -15.43 14.45
CA THR A 395 -18.88 -16.30 13.33
C THR A 395 -20.09 -17.02 12.71
N PHE A 396 -20.10 -17.12 11.38
CA PHE A 396 -21.07 -17.90 10.60
C PHE A 396 -20.34 -18.89 9.68
N GLU A 397 -20.81 -20.14 9.60
CA GLU A 397 -20.04 -21.22 8.95
C GLU A 397 -20.84 -22.10 8.01
N THR A 398 -20.23 -22.48 6.89
CA THR A 398 -20.76 -23.55 6.03
C THR A 398 -20.63 -24.92 6.72
N ASP A 399 -21.23 -25.97 6.16
CA ASP A 399 -20.72 -27.33 6.38
C ASP A 399 -19.32 -27.45 5.76
N PRO A 400 -18.49 -28.43 6.17
CA PRO A 400 -17.29 -28.78 5.43
C PRO A 400 -17.61 -28.95 3.94
N LEU A 401 -16.86 -28.24 3.11
CA LEU A 401 -17.14 -28.17 1.68
C LEU A 401 -17.03 -29.56 1.05
N LYS A 402 -18.02 -29.92 0.21
CA LYS A 402 -18.03 -31.19 -0.51
C LYS A 402 -17.28 -31.12 -1.86
N ALA A 403 -17.10 -29.91 -2.36
CA ALA A 403 -16.44 -29.59 -3.63
C ALA A 403 -15.57 -28.34 -3.42
N PRO A 404 -14.51 -28.14 -4.20
CA PRO A 404 -13.68 -26.94 -4.07
C PRO A 404 -14.48 -25.68 -4.38
N LEU A 405 -14.18 -24.61 -3.65
CA LEU A 405 -14.71 -23.26 -3.89
C LEU A 405 -13.56 -22.36 -4.33
N GLU A 406 -13.62 -21.89 -5.57
CA GLU A 406 -12.58 -21.03 -6.14
C GLU A 406 -13.12 -19.63 -6.36
N LEU A 407 -12.39 -18.64 -5.84
CA LEU A 407 -12.78 -17.25 -5.78
C LEU A 407 -11.79 -16.38 -6.53
N LEU A 408 -12.30 -15.41 -7.30
CA LEU A 408 -11.52 -14.33 -7.88
C LEU A 408 -12.38 -13.07 -8.00
N GLY A 409 -12.09 -12.05 -7.20
CA GLY A 409 -12.81 -10.77 -7.18
C GLY A 409 -13.15 -10.31 -5.77
N PHE A 410 -14.12 -9.42 -5.64
CA PHE A 410 -14.54 -8.80 -4.38
C PHE A 410 -15.74 -9.52 -3.72
N PRO A 411 -15.56 -10.20 -2.57
CA PRO A 411 -16.69 -10.67 -1.77
C PRO A 411 -17.54 -9.50 -1.27
N THR A 412 -18.85 -9.71 -1.09
CA THR A 412 -19.75 -8.69 -0.54
C THR A 412 -20.62 -9.28 0.54
N LEU A 413 -20.67 -8.62 1.70
CA LEU A 413 -21.60 -8.91 2.79
C LEU A 413 -22.78 -7.95 2.74
N LYS A 414 -24.00 -8.48 2.82
CA LYS A 414 -25.20 -7.71 3.12
C LYS A 414 -25.82 -8.22 4.42
N LEU A 415 -26.30 -7.32 5.27
CA LEU A 415 -27.02 -7.66 6.49
C LEU A 415 -27.82 -6.45 6.99
N SER A 416 -28.77 -6.73 7.87
CA SER A 416 -29.47 -5.76 8.69
C SER A 416 -28.88 -5.75 10.09
N LEU A 417 -28.61 -4.58 10.64
CA LEU A 417 -28.20 -4.42 12.04
C LEU A 417 -28.93 -3.27 12.71
N THR A 418 -29.10 -3.36 14.02
CA THR A 418 -29.60 -2.30 14.88
C THR A 418 -28.47 -1.78 15.76
N PRO A 419 -28.07 -0.50 15.67
CA PRO A 419 -26.96 0.04 16.42
C PRO A 419 -27.39 0.49 17.83
N GLU A 420 -26.47 0.42 18.80
CA GLU A 420 -26.69 0.95 20.16
C GLU A 420 -26.19 2.40 20.32
N ALA A 421 -25.47 2.94 19.33
CA ALA A 421 -24.95 4.32 19.32
C ALA A 421 -25.03 4.96 17.93
N ALA A 422 -24.74 6.26 17.88
CA ALA A 422 -24.79 7.07 16.65
C ALA A 422 -23.65 6.78 15.65
N SER A 423 -22.62 6.03 16.07
CA SER A 423 -21.48 5.65 15.25
C SER A 423 -20.97 4.27 15.68
N GLY A 424 -20.20 3.62 14.81
CA GLY A 424 -19.50 2.38 15.12
C GLY A 424 -18.81 1.82 13.88
N ASN A 425 -17.84 0.95 14.10
CA ASN A 425 -17.19 0.21 13.03
C ASN A 425 -17.84 -1.17 12.88
N LEU A 426 -17.90 -1.65 11.65
CA LEU A 426 -18.24 -3.02 11.32
C LEU A 426 -17.11 -3.61 10.49
N VAL A 427 -16.65 -4.79 10.89
CA VAL A 427 -15.55 -5.48 10.26
C VAL A 427 -16.04 -6.87 9.87
N ALA A 428 -15.78 -7.26 8.63
CA ALA A 428 -16.10 -8.59 8.11
C ALA A 428 -14.82 -9.25 7.61
N ARG A 429 -14.58 -10.49 8.05
CA ARG A 429 -13.45 -11.30 7.62
C ARG A 429 -13.98 -12.58 6.97
N LEU A 430 -13.46 -12.90 5.79
CA LEU A 430 -13.65 -14.19 5.16
C LEU A 430 -12.48 -15.08 5.57
N VAL A 431 -12.78 -16.23 6.14
CA VAL A 431 -11.80 -17.11 6.79
C VAL A 431 -11.95 -18.53 6.25
N ASP A 432 -10.81 -19.14 5.90
CA ASP A 432 -10.68 -20.55 5.59
C ASP A 432 -10.31 -21.32 6.86
N VAL A 433 -11.24 -22.13 7.37
CA VAL A 433 -10.98 -23.03 8.49
C VAL A 433 -10.56 -24.39 7.94
N HIS A 434 -9.29 -24.72 8.17
CA HIS A 434 -8.70 -25.96 7.70
C HIS A 434 -9.27 -27.17 8.45
N PRO A 435 -9.23 -28.38 7.85
CA PRO A 435 -9.63 -29.62 8.54
C PRO A 435 -8.86 -29.89 9.84
N THR A 436 -7.66 -29.33 9.95
CA THR A 436 -6.79 -29.40 11.13
C THR A 436 -7.07 -28.30 12.18
N GLY A 437 -7.99 -27.37 11.88
CA GLY A 437 -8.52 -26.36 12.80
C GLY A 437 -7.85 -24.99 12.75
N GLU A 438 -6.73 -24.84 12.04
CA GLU A 438 -6.14 -23.51 11.77
C GLU A 438 -7.09 -22.64 10.95
N ALA A 439 -7.06 -21.33 11.17
CA ALA A 439 -7.94 -20.36 10.51
C ALA A 439 -7.13 -19.32 9.72
N THR A 440 -7.22 -19.34 8.40
CA THR A 440 -6.52 -18.42 7.50
C THR A 440 -7.45 -17.31 7.03
N ARG A 441 -7.02 -16.04 7.14
CA ARG A 441 -7.76 -14.91 6.56
C ARG A 441 -7.62 -14.92 5.03
N ILE A 442 -8.74 -15.05 4.32
CA ILE A 442 -8.83 -14.96 2.85
C ILE A 442 -8.91 -13.50 2.42
N SER A 443 -9.82 -12.76 3.05
CA SER A 443 -10.13 -11.37 2.74
C SER A 443 -10.77 -10.70 3.95
N PHE A 444 -10.79 -9.37 3.98
CA PHE A 444 -11.52 -8.59 4.97
C PHE A 444 -12.10 -7.32 4.35
N GLY A 445 -13.03 -6.71 5.07
CA GLY A 445 -13.63 -5.43 4.73
C GLY A 445 -14.04 -4.73 6.02
N VAL A 446 -14.00 -3.40 5.98
CA VAL A 446 -14.34 -2.55 7.13
C VAL A 446 -15.30 -1.47 6.66
N LEU A 447 -16.14 -0.99 7.57
CA LEU A 447 -17.08 0.10 7.32
C LEU A 447 -17.30 0.88 8.61
N ASN A 448 -17.12 2.19 8.56
CA ASN A 448 -17.71 3.07 9.55
C ASN A 448 -19.20 3.20 9.22
N LEU A 449 -20.07 2.78 10.14
CA LEU A 449 -21.50 2.67 9.90
C LEU A 449 -22.17 4.00 9.58
N SER A 450 -21.57 5.13 9.96
CA SER A 450 -22.05 6.46 9.56
C SER A 450 -21.86 6.73 8.06
N HIS A 451 -20.90 6.05 7.43
CA HIS A 451 -20.55 6.17 6.02
C HIS A 451 -21.26 5.12 5.14
N ARG A 452 -22.21 4.36 5.70
CA ARG A 452 -22.98 3.31 4.99
C ARG A 452 -23.67 3.76 3.69
N GLY A 453 -23.99 5.06 3.58
CA GLY A 453 -24.61 5.67 2.39
C GLY A 453 -23.64 6.43 1.48
N GLY A 454 -22.36 6.51 1.84
CA GLY A 454 -21.33 7.29 1.14
C GLY A 454 -20.41 8.04 2.11
N ASN A 455 -19.17 8.28 1.67
CA ASN A 455 -18.13 8.88 2.52
C ASN A 455 -17.99 10.40 2.40
N ALA A 456 -18.64 11.03 1.42
CA ALA A 456 -18.62 12.48 1.25
C ALA A 456 -19.57 13.18 2.24
N GLU A 457 -20.74 12.58 2.47
CA GLU A 457 -21.79 13.09 3.35
C GLU A 457 -22.26 11.99 4.31
N PRO A 458 -21.40 11.54 5.25
CA PRO A 458 -21.80 10.57 6.27
C PRO A 458 -22.97 11.07 7.11
N VAL A 459 -23.81 10.12 7.54
CA VAL A 459 -25.01 10.36 8.35
C VAL A 459 -24.97 9.47 9.58
N ALA A 460 -25.19 10.07 10.74
CA ALA A 460 -25.23 9.35 12.01
C ALA A 460 -26.24 8.20 11.97
N LEU A 461 -25.97 7.17 12.76
CA LEU A 461 -26.94 6.15 13.06
C LEU A 461 -27.98 6.68 14.06
N VAL A 462 -29.18 6.10 14.05
CA VAL A 462 -30.18 6.31 15.09
C VAL A 462 -30.20 5.07 15.96
N PRO A 463 -29.82 5.16 17.25
CA PRO A 463 -29.82 4.01 18.15
C PRO A 463 -31.19 3.33 18.21
N GLY A 464 -31.23 2.00 18.12
CA GLY A 464 -32.46 1.22 18.14
C GLY A 464 -33.22 1.13 16.81
N GLU A 465 -32.78 1.84 15.76
CA GLU A 465 -33.36 1.72 14.42
C GLU A 465 -32.51 0.82 13.51
N ALA A 466 -33.14 -0.22 12.95
CA ALA A 466 -32.46 -1.13 12.05
C ALA A 466 -32.02 -0.42 10.75
N VAL A 467 -30.81 -0.73 10.28
CA VAL A 467 -30.23 -0.24 9.04
C VAL A 467 -29.69 -1.40 8.21
N GLU A 468 -29.87 -1.29 6.89
CA GLU A 468 -29.28 -2.22 5.93
C GLU A 468 -27.85 -1.80 5.62
N ILE A 469 -26.95 -2.79 5.63
CA ILE A 469 -25.52 -2.63 5.35
C ILE A 469 -25.16 -3.44 4.11
N ALA A 470 -24.40 -2.82 3.22
CA ALA A 470 -23.67 -3.50 2.15
C ALA A 470 -22.18 -3.18 2.31
N LEU A 471 -21.37 -4.21 2.51
CA LEU A 471 -19.94 -4.11 2.73
C LEU A 471 -19.21 -4.95 1.69
N THR A 472 -18.43 -4.29 0.84
CA THR A 472 -17.50 -4.96 -0.08
C THR A 472 -16.19 -5.23 0.65
N LEU A 473 -15.74 -6.49 0.61
CA LEU A 473 -14.46 -6.93 1.13
C LEU A 473 -13.39 -6.81 0.03
N ASP A 474 -12.13 -6.83 0.43
CA ASP A 474 -11.00 -6.78 -0.48
C ASP A 474 -10.99 -7.96 -1.47
N ALA A 475 -10.45 -7.70 -2.66
CA ALA A 475 -10.29 -8.71 -3.68
C ALA A 475 -9.41 -9.85 -3.18
N CYS A 476 -9.76 -11.07 -3.58
CA CYS A 476 -8.96 -12.25 -3.31
C CYS A 476 -8.94 -13.20 -4.51
N GLY A 477 -7.81 -13.87 -4.72
CA GLY A 477 -7.68 -15.07 -5.56
C GLY A 477 -7.40 -16.28 -4.68
N TYR A 478 -8.40 -17.13 -4.43
CA TYR A 478 -8.30 -18.18 -3.41
C TYR A 478 -9.11 -19.44 -3.76
N ARG A 479 -8.58 -20.62 -3.41
CA ARG A 479 -9.24 -21.91 -3.49
C ARG A 479 -9.35 -22.53 -2.11
N LEU A 480 -10.58 -22.83 -1.68
CA LEU A 480 -10.86 -23.70 -0.54
C LEU A 480 -11.05 -25.13 -1.04
N ALA A 481 -10.32 -26.07 -0.48
CA ALA A 481 -10.42 -27.49 -0.84
C ALA A 481 -11.62 -28.18 -0.14
N PRO A 482 -12.10 -29.34 -0.66
CA PRO A 482 -13.06 -30.15 0.06
C PRO A 482 -12.60 -30.48 1.50
N GLY A 483 -13.53 -30.45 2.45
CA GLY A 483 -13.26 -30.65 3.88
C GLY A 483 -12.93 -29.36 4.65
N HIS A 484 -12.55 -28.28 3.97
CA HIS A 484 -12.42 -26.96 4.59
C HIS A 484 -13.80 -26.37 4.89
N VAL A 485 -13.86 -25.41 5.83
CA VAL A 485 -15.08 -24.66 6.17
C VAL A 485 -14.86 -23.20 5.83
N LEU A 486 -15.81 -22.62 5.08
CA LEU A 486 -15.85 -21.18 4.87
C LEU A 486 -16.51 -20.53 6.08
N ARG A 487 -15.79 -19.62 6.74
CA ARG A 487 -16.27 -18.84 7.88
C ARG A 487 -16.36 -17.36 7.51
N LEU A 488 -17.47 -16.74 7.88
CA LEU A 488 -17.62 -15.29 7.97
C LEU A 488 -17.48 -14.88 9.43
N SER A 489 -16.47 -14.10 9.78
CA SER A 489 -16.30 -13.52 11.12
C SER A 489 -16.64 -12.03 11.08
N VAL A 490 -17.57 -11.60 11.93
CA VAL A 490 -18.02 -10.20 12.03
C VAL A 490 -17.64 -9.64 13.40
N SER A 491 -16.98 -8.48 13.44
CA SER A 491 -16.58 -7.79 14.67
C SER A 491 -16.92 -6.29 14.62
N THR A 492 -16.93 -5.64 15.79
CA THR A 492 -17.08 -4.17 15.91
C THR A 492 -15.76 -3.45 16.15
N ALA A 493 -14.67 -4.20 16.33
CA ALA A 493 -13.30 -3.71 16.50
C ALA A 493 -12.34 -4.55 15.63
N TYR A 494 -11.25 -3.91 15.19
CA TYR A 494 -10.16 -4.57 14.44
C TYR A 494 -8.82 -3.84 14.61
N TRP A 495 -8.47 -3.54 15.86
CA TRP A 495 -7.23 -2.88 16.25
C TRP A 495 -6.06 -3.88 16.23
N PRO A 496 -4.83 -3.48 15.83
CA PRO A 496 -4.43 -2.11 15.52
C PRO A 496 -4.76 -1.66 14.10
N MET A 497 -5.16 -2.54 13.18
CA MET A 497 -5.37 -2.18 11.77
C MET A 497 -6.36 -1.03 11.57
N VAL A 498 -7.48 -1.06 12.31
CA VAL A 498 -8.50 0.00 12.32
C VAL A 498 -8.51 0.68 13.67
N LEU A 499 -8.48 2.02 13.67
CA LEU A 499 -8.57 2.79 14.89
C LEU A 499 -10.01 2.79 15.45
N PRO A 500 -10.17 2.80 16.78
CA PRO A 500 -11.48 2.78 17.41
C PRO A 500 -12.25 4.09 17.21
N GLY A 501 -13.57 3.97 17.11
CA GLY A 501 -14.48 5.11 17.17
C GLY A 501 -14.56 5.72 18.58
N PRO A 502 -15.35 6.77 18.79
CA PRO A 502 -15.43 7.45 20.09
C PRO A 502 -16.19 6.64 21.17
N ILE A 503 -16.94 5.59 20.78
CA ILE A 503 -17.82 4.81 21.66
C ILE A 503 -17.82 3.35 21.22
N SER A 504 -17.82 2.42 22.18
CA SER A 504 -17.95 0.96 21.96
C SER A 504 -19.26 0.42 22.53
N SER A 505 -20.38 0.68 21.84
CA SER A 505 -21.73 0.29 22.31
C SER A 505 -22.19 -1.07 21.81
N GLY A 506 -21.62 -1.55 20.69
CA GLY A 506 -22.06 -2.77 20.00
C GLY A 506 -23.25 -2.54 19.06
N VAL A 507 -23.63 -3.63 18.41
CA VAL A 507 -24.74 -3.72 17.44
C VAL A 507 -25.49 -5.04 17.62
N THR A 508 -26.77 -5.06 17.24
CA THR A 508 -27.56 -6.30 17.13
C THR A 508 -27.75 -6.65 15.66
N ILE A 509 -27.26 -7.82 15.23
CA ILE A 509 -27.36 -8.30 13.85
C ILE A 509 -28.55 -9.25 13.72
N ASP A 510 -29.38 -9.07 12.69
CA ASP A 510 -30.37 -10.08 12.30
C ASP A 510 -29.67 -11.20 11.52
N SER A 511 -29.54 -12.38 12.12
CA SER A 511 -28.86 -13.52 11.50
C SER A 511 -29.51 -13.98 10.19
N GLY A 512 -30.81 -13.75 10.00
CA GLY A 512 -31.55 -14.16 8.79
C GLY A 512 -31.33 -13.22 7.61
N SER A 513 -30.93 -11.97 7.89
CA SER A 513 -30.60 -10.96 6.88
C SER A 513 -29.22 -11.16 6.25
N VAL A 514 -28.33 -11.94 6.89
CA VAL A 514 -26.96 -12.16 6.43
C VAL A 514 -26.97 -12.80 5.05
N ARG A 515 -26.35 -12.13 4.09
CA ARG A 515 -26.17 -12.58 2.71
C ARG A 515 -24.75 -12.32 2.27
N LEU A 516 -23.96 -13.38 2.19
CA LEU A 516 -22.59 -13.39 1.71
C LEU A 516 -22.56 -13.73 0.22
N VAL A 517 -22.03 -12.81 -0.58
CA VAL A 517 -21.88 -12.94 -2.03
C VAL A 517 -20.41 -13.19 -2.34
N LEU A 518 -20.13 -14.30 -3.01
CA LEU A 518 -18.79 -14.78 -3.29
C LEU A 518 -18.53 -14.76 -4.79
N PRO A 519 -17.47 -14.06 -5.27
CA PRO A 519 -17.14 -13.98 -6.68
C PRO A 519 -16.43 -15.27 -7.12
N LEU A 520 -17.09 -16.11 -7.89
CA LEU A 520 -16.50 -17.35 -8.38
C LEU A 520 -15.43 -17.05 -9.42
N LEU A 521 -14.33 -17.80 -9.39
CA LEU A 521 -13.35 -17.81 -10.47
C LEU A 521 -14.07 -18.00 -11.83
N PRO A 522 -13.90 -17.09 -12.80
CA PRO A 522 -14.58 -17.20 -14.08
C PRO A 522 -14.30 -18.54 -14.77
N SER A 523 -15.33 -19.15 -15.38
CA SER A 523 -15.16 -20.42 -16.10
C SER A 523 -14.30 -20.30 -17.37
N THR A 524 -14.01 -19.06 -17.80
CA THR A 524 -13.10 -18.72 -18.89
C THR A 524 -11.64 -18.59 -18.42
N ALA A 525 -11.37 -18.75 -17.12
CA ALA A 525 -10.02 -18.70 -16.60
C ALA A 525 -9.25 -19.95 -17.02
N GLU A 526 -8.11 -19.74 -17.67
CA GLU A 526 -7.20 -20.80 -18.10
C GLU A 526 -6.01 -20.87 -17.16
N THR A 527 -5.57 -22.08 -16.80
CA THR A 527 -4.33 -22.23 -16.03
C THR A 527 -3.14 -21.96 -16.94
N ILE A 528 -2.24 -21.11 -16.49
CA ILE A 528 -1.05 -20.72 -17.25
C ILE A 528 0.21 -20.94 -16.41
N GLU A 529 1.35 -20.90 -17.07
CA GLU A 529 2.65 -20.76 -16.43
C GLU A 529 3.16 -19.33 -16.67
N ILE A 530 3.79 -18.74 -15.65
CA ILE A 530 4.48 -17.46 -15.79
C ILE A 530 5.96 -17.69 -15.48
N PRO A 531 6.89 -17.22 -16.35
CA PRO A 531 8.31 -17.33 -16.07
C PRO A 531 8.69 -16.63 -14.76
N GLU A 532 9.50 -17.30 -13.93
CA GLU A 532 10.21 -16.69 -12.83
C GLU A 532 11.43 -15.91 -13.34
N PRO A 533 11.94 -14.91 -12.59
CA PRO A 533 13.13 -14.17 -12.98
C PRO A 533 14.33 -15.11 -13.18
N ALA A 534 15.10 -14.88 -14.25
CA ALA A 534 16.27 -15.69 -14.58
C ALA A 534 17.34 -15.63 -13.47
N ASP A 535 17.52 -14.46 -12.86
CA ASP A 535 18.32 -14.30 -11.66
C ASP A 535 17.44 -14.42 -10.41
N PRO A 536 17.62 -15.45 -9.56
CA PRO A 536 16.86 -15.61 -8.33
C PRO A 536 17.20 -14.55 -7.26
N ASN A 537 18.32 -13.83 -7.37
CA ASN A 537 18.78 -12.82 -6.41
C ASN A 537 19.22 -11.53 -7.13
N PRO A 538 18.30 -10.80 -7.78
CA PRO A 538 18.65 -9.69 -8.67
C PRO A 538 19.12 -8.41 -7.94
N LEU A 539 19.03 -8.35 -6.61
CA LEU A 539 19.46 -7.18 -5.84
C LEU A 539 20.99 -7.16 -5.69
N PRO A 540 21.62 -5.98 -5.82
CA PRO A 540 23.05 -5.85 -5.58
C PRO A 540 23.41 -6.10 -4.11
N THR A 541 24.68 -6.42 -3.86
CA THR A 541 25.21 -6.57 -2.50
C THR A 541 25.92 -5.28 -2.08
N TYR A 542 25.46 -4.67 -0.99
CA TYR A 542 26.14 -3.53 -0.35
C TYR A 542 27.04 -4.03 0.79
N ILE A 543 27.99 -3.20 1.21
CA ILE A 543 28.94 -3.54 2.28
C ILE A 543 28.19 -3.49 3.61
N GLU A 544 28.04 -4.64 4.28
CA GLU A 544 27.38 -4.73 5.58
C GLU A 544 28.35 -4.38 6.71
N HIS A 545 28.01 -3.36 7.49
CA HIS A 545 28.71 -3.01 8.74
C HIS A 545 27.96 -3.49 9.97
N ALA A 546 26.63 -3.56 9.90
CA ALA A 546 25.78 -4.16 10.92
C ALA A 546 24.52 -4.78 10.29
N PRO A 547 24.10 -5.99 10.73
CA PRO A 547 22.96 -6.68 10.12
C PRO A 547 21.62 -6.04 10.47
N ALA A 548 20.63 -6.22 9.58
CA ALA A 548 19.25 -5.86 9.83
C ALA A 548 18.60 -6.74 10.92
N VAL A 549 17.66 -6.16 11.69
CA VAL A 549 16.91 -6.87 12.74
C VAL A 549 15.47 -6.39 12.74
N SER A 550 14.52 -7.32 12.86
CA SER A 550 13.12 -6.96 13.10
C SER A 550 12.49 -7.81 14.20
N ARG A 551 11.56 -7.20 14.93
CA ARG A 551 10.80 -7.85 15.99
C ARG A 551 9.37 -7.36 16.00
N ARG A 552 8.45 -8.26 16.33
CA ARG A 552 7.04 -7.99 16.61
C ARG A 552 6.65 -8.68 17.90
N SER A 553 5.80 -8.04 18.70
CA SER A 553 5.28 -8.67 19.91
C SER A 553 3.97 -8.04 20.34
N VAL A 554 3.06 -8.90 20.81
CA VAL A 554 1.85 -8.50 21.51
C VAL A 554 1.99 -8.90 22.97
N GLU A 555 1.81 -7.93 23.87
CA GLU A 555 1.84 -8.11 25.32
C GLU A 555 0.46 -7.79 25.87
N ARG A 556 -0.13 -8.72 26.63
CA ARG A 556 -1.36 -8.46 27.40
C ARG A 556 -1.01 -8.33 28.88
N ASP A 557 -1.04 -7.10 29.38
CA ASP A 557 -0.78 -6.80 30.78
C ASP A 557 -2.09 -6.96 31.57
N LEU A 558 -2.26 -8.12 32.18
CA LEU A 558 -3.49 -8.48 32.90
C LEU A 558 -3.73 -7.63 34.16
N MET A 559 -2.68 -7.07 34.74
CA MET A 559 -2.78 -6.23 35.93
C MET A 559 -3.10 -4.78 35.56
N ALA A 560 -2.53 -4.28 34.47
CA ALA A 560 -2.85 -2.94 33.95
C ALA A 560 -4.13 -2.91 33.12
N GLY A 561 -4.61 -4.05 32.62
CA GLY A 561 -5.78 -4.14 31.75
C GLY A 561 -5.53 -3.60 30.33
N VAL A 562 -4.30 -3.70 29.82
CA VAL A 562 -3.89 -3.09 28.55
C VAL A 562 -3.22 -4.12 27.65
N THR A 563 -3.56 -4.09 26.36
CA THR A 563 -2.85 -4.79 25.29
C THR A 563 -1.87 -3.82 24.62
N ARG A 564 -0.61 -4.23 24.46
CA ARG A 564 0.45 -3.48 23.80
C ARG A 564 0.93 -4.24 22.57
N TYR A 565 0.88 -3.60 21.42
CA TYR A 565 1.39 -4.10 20.16
C TYR A 565 2.67 -3.35 19.83
N ARG A 566 3.80 -4.05 19.72
CA ARG A 566 5.12 -3.45 19.51
C ARG A 566 5.82 -3.99 18.28
N LEU A 567 6.52 -3.07 17.65
CA LEU A 567 7.20 -3.23 16.39
C LEU A 567 8.60 -2.60 16.49
N LEU A 568 9.62 -3.33 16.04
CA LEU A 568 10.98 -2.84 15.84
C LEU A 568 11.44 -3.27 14.46
N GLU A 569 12.00 -2.33 13.70
CA GLU A 569 12.71 -2.59 12.45
C GLU A 569 13.99 -1.78 12.39
N ASP A 570 15.11 -2.47 12.29
CA ASP A 570 16.43 -1.92 12.04
C ASP A 570 16.85 -2.39 10.64
N THR A 571 17.13 -1.45 9.74
CA THR A 571 17.60 -1.80 8.39
C THR A 571 19.00 -2.39 8.40
N GLY A 572 19.74 -2.33 9.51
CA GLY A 572 21.18 -2.55 9.52
C GLY A 572 21.93 -1.33 8.96
N LEU A 573 23.24 -1.34 9.13
CA LEU A 573 24.14 -0.31 8.59
C LEU A 573 24.82 -0.86 7.34
N TYR A 574 24.47 -0.30 6.18
CA TYR A 574 24.98 -0.71 4.88
C TYR A 574 25.65 0.45 4.17
N GLU A 575 26.80 0.20 3.56
CA GLU A 575 27.56 1.15 2.75
C GLU A 575 27.46 0.82 1.26
N HIS A 576 27.10 1.84 0.48
CA HIS A 576 27.09 1.75 -0.96
C HIS A 576 28.54 1.65 -1.48
N PRO A 577 28.89 0.61 -2.27
CA PRO A 577 30.27 0.32 -2.63
C PRO A 577 30.96 1.43 -3.44
N ASP A 578 30.24 2.09 -4.35
CA ASP A 578 30.84 3.12 -5.20
C ASP A 578 30.90 4.53 -4.58
N THR A 579 29.94 4.89 -3.72
CA THR A 579 29.84 6.25 -3.15
C THR A 579 30.44 6.35 -1.74
N GLY A 580 30.59 5.22 -1.03
CA GLY A 580 31.03 5.18 0.36
C GLY A 580 30.01 5.73 1.36
N LEU A 581 28.78 6.03 0.92
CA LEU A 581 27.70 6.47 1.80
C LEU A 581 27.16 5.28 2.58
N SER A 582 27.26 5.30 3.90
CA SER A 582 26.58 4.34 4.77
C SER A 582 25.28 4.90 5.32
N THR A 583 24.23 4.08 5.36
CA THR A 583 22.93 4.47 5.91
C THR A 583 22.37 3.41 6.85
N ARG A 584 21.63 3.85 7.86
CA ARG A 584 20.85 3.00 8.76
C ARG A 584 19.57 3.71 9.15
N GLN A 585 18.49 2.94 9.28
CA GLN A 585 17.21 3.42 9.75
C GLN A 585 16.67 2.46 10.80
N VAL A 586 16.21 3.01 11.91
CA VAL A 586 15.59 2.26 12.99
C VAL A 586 14.20 2.83 13.24
N ARG A 587 13.17 1.98 13.15
CA ARG A 587 11.77 2.28 13.47
C ARG A 587 11.36 1.48 14.70
N GLU A 588 10.82 2.17 15.69
CA GLU A 588 10.11 1.56 16.81
C GLU A 588 8.68 2.08 16.83
N GLU A 589 7.70 1.19 16.93
CA GLU A 589 6.29 1.57 16.94
C GLU A 589 5.57 0.80 18.03
N THR A 590 4.78 1.52 18.83
CA THR A 590 4.00 0.97 19.94
C THR A 590 2.58 1.48 19.86
N TRP A 591 1.65 0.54 19.82
CA TRP A 591 0.23 0.82 20.00
C TRP A 591 -0.24 0.22 21.32
N THR A 592 -1.09 0.92 22.05
CA THR A 592 -1.70 0.42 23.28
C THR A 592 -3.20 0.65 23.28
N ILE A 593 -3.97 -0.29 23.83
CA ILE A 593 -5.41 -0.15 24.05
C ILE A 593 -5.89 -1.02 25.22
N ALA A 594 -6.86 -0.56 25.98
CA ALA A 594 -7.61 -1.35 26.95
C ALA A 594 -8.82 -2.02 26.25
N PRO A 595 -9.11 -3.30 26.50
CA PRO A 595 -10.15 -4.04 25.77
C PRO A 595 -11.59 -3.48 25.92
N ASP A 596 -11.85 -2.63 26.89
CA ASP A 596 -13.16 -2.07 27.23
C ASP A 596 -13.24 -0.54 27.12
N ASP A 597 -12.16 0.12 26.71
CA ASP A 597 -12.11 1.59 26.56
C ASP A 597 -11.50 1.99 25.20
N PRO A 598 -12.32 2.40 24.21
CA PRO A 598 -11.81 2.83 22.91
C PRO A 598 -10.96 4.12 22.99
N LEU A 599 -11.12 4.93 24.05
CA LEU A 599 -10.39 6.19 24.23
C LEU A 599 -9.00 6.00 24.88
N SER A 600 -8.71 4.79 25.35
CA SER A 600 -7.38 4.42 25.86
C SER A 600 -6.34 4.20 24.76
N MET A 601 -6.76 4.28 23.49
CA MET A 601 -5.90 4.02 22.34
C MET A 601 -4.81 5.09 22.21
N VAL A 602 -3.56 4.63 22.17
CA VAL A 602 -2.39 5.47 21.90
C VAL A 602 -1.50 4.77 20.89
N GLY A 603 -1.07 5.49 19.85
CA GLY A 603 -0.02 5.10 18.92
C GLY A 603 1.19 6.01 19.08
N GLU A 604 2.38 5.42 19.12
CA GLU A 604 3.65 6.14 19.14
C GLU A 604 4.61 5.50 18.14
N THR A 605 5.27 6.30 17.32
CA THR A 605 6.30 5.87 16.39
C THR A 605 7.56 6.70 16.57
N ARG A 606 8.70 6.03 16.72
CA ARG A 606 10.04 6.61 16.82
C ARG A 606 10.87 6.18 15.64
N TRP A 607 11.60 7.13 15.06
CA TRP A 607 12.59 6.84 14.03
C TRP A 607 13.95 7.40 14.40
N SER A 608 14.99 6.70 13.99
CA SER A 608 16.35 7.23 13.84
C SER A 608 16.78 6.98 12.39
N THR A 609 17.26 8.01 11.70
CA THR A 609 17.90 7.86 10.40
C THR A 609 19.34 8.36 10.50
N GLU A 610 20.28 7.56 10.04
CA GLU A 610 21.71 7.79 10.16
C GLU A 610 22.33 7.76 8.77
N MET A 611 23.19 8.74 8.48
CA MET A 611 24.01 8.79 7.28
C MET A 611 25.44 9.11 7.67
N GLN A 612 26.40 8.38 7.12
CA GLN A 612 27.81 8.58 7.42
C GLN A 612 28.74 8.26 6.26
N ARG A 613 29.94 8.83 6.29
CA ARG A 613 31.03 8.54 5.36
C ARG A 613 32.37 8.50 6.09
N ALA A 614 33.33 7.78 5.51
CA ALA A 614 34.67 7.57 6.09
C ALA A 614 35.50 8.85 6.28
N ASP A 615 35.13 9.96 5.63
CA ASP A 615 35.78 11.27 5.78
C ASP A 615 35.36 12.02 7.07
N GLY A 616 34.45 11.43 7.86
CA GLY A 616 33.98 11.96 9.13
C GLY A 616 32.65 12.70 9.05
N TRP A 617 32.05 12.86 7.87
CA TRP A 617 30.71 13.41 7.75
C TRP A 617 29.69 12.43 8.35
N THR A 618 28.93 12.91 9.33
CA THR A 618 27.90 12.14 10.04
C THR A 618 26.71 13.03 10.34
N VAL A 619 25.52 12.57 9.95
CA VAL A 619 24.25 13.23 10.29
C VAL A 619 23.25 12.22 10.79
N THR A 620 22.42 12.65 11.74
CA THR A 620 21.34 11.83 12.27
C THR A 620 20.09 12.67 12.43
N THR A 621 18.94 12.12 12.05
CA THR A 621 17.65 12.66 12.49
C THR A 621 16.92 11.66 13.37
N ARG A 622 16.27 12.19 14.41
CA ARG A 622 15.41 11.41 15.31
C ARG A 622 14.04 12.04 15.30
N THR A 623 13.03 11.24 15.02
CA THR A 623 11.65 11.72 15.01
C THR A 623 10.78 10.89 15.95
N LEU A 624 9.80 11.56 16.53
CA LEU A 624 8.75 10.97 17.36
C LEU A 624 7.42 11.48 16.82
N ALA A 625 6.47 10.59 16.56
CA ALA A 625 5.11 10.95 16.21
C ALA A 625 4.14 10.18 17.12
N SER A 626 3.07 10.84 17.56
CA SER A 626 2.05 10.21 18.40
C SER A 626 0.65 10.57 17.95
N LEU A 627 -0.28 9.65 18.21
CA LEU A 627 -1.71 9.81 18.03
C LEU A 627 -2.44 9.22 19.24
N SER A 628 -3.35 9.99 19.81
CA SER A 628 -4.32 9.52 20.80
C SER A 628 -5.68 10.15 20.49
N CYS A 629 -6.72 9.75 21.21
CA CYS A 629 -8.05 10.27 20.95
C CYS A 629 -8.88 10.47 22.22
N THR A 630 -9.79 11.43 22.15
CA THR A 630 -10.92 11.58 23.06
C THR A 630 -12.21 11.26 22.29
N ALA A 631 -13.35 11.40 22.96
CA ALA A 631 -14.65 11.26 22.31
C ALA A 631 -14.90 12.34 21.24
N THR A 632 -14.21 13.48 21.31
CA THR A 632 -14.47 14.64 20.44
C THR A 632 -13.30 15.00 19.54
N ASP A 633 -12.07 14.58 19.86
CA ASP A 633 -10.86 15.04 19.18
C ASP A 633 -9.83 13.93 19.00
N PHE A 634 -9.07 14.01 17.93
CA PHE A 634 -7.75 13.39 17.82
C PHE A 634 -6.70 14.34 18.39
N HIS A 635 -5.76 13.81 19.17
CA HIS A 635 -4.59 14.54 19.64
C HIS A 635 -3.36 13.97 18.96
N ILE A 636 -2.68 14.80 18.18
CA ILE A 636 -1.46 14.43 17.50
C ILE A 636 -0.31 15.29 17.97
N SER A 637 0.86 14.68 18.08
CA SER A 637 2.10 15.41 18.30
C SER A 637 3.22 14.83 17.47
N ALA A 638 4.20 15.66 17.15
CA ALA A 638 5.43 15.20 16.55
C ALA A 638 6.63 16.00 17.03
N GLU A 639 7.82 15.42 16.95
CA GLU A 639 9.10 16.07 17.16
C GLU A 639 10.09 15.56 16.11
N ALA A 640 10.88 16.46 15.53
CA ALA A 640 12.01 16.14 14.66
C ALA A 640 13.26 16.84 15.19
N ARG A 641 14.29 16.06 15.53
CA ARG A 641 15.60 16.54 15.98
C ARG A 641 16.67 16.13 14.99
N ALA A 642 17.58 17.05 14.69
CA ALA A 642 18.67 16.83 13.77
C ALA A 642 20.03 17.05 14.43
N TYR A 643 20.99 16.18 14.12
CA TYR A 643 22.33 16.16 14.69
C TYR A 643 23.39 16.10 13.60
N GLU A 644 24.41 16.95 13.70
CA GLU A 644 25.64 16.85 12.94
C GLU A 644 26.74 16.36 13.88
N GLY A 645 27.25 15.15 13.64
CA GLY A 645 27.95 14.40 14.67
C GLY A 645 27.08 14.28 15.93
N GLU A 646 27.59 14.70 17.09
CA GLU A 646 26.87 14.69 18.36
C GLU A 646 26.12 16.00 18.67
N ARG A 647 26.28 17.02 17.83
CA ARG A 647 25.72 18.35 18.08
C ARG A 647 24.31 18.46 17.53
N GLU A 648 23.33 18.77 18.38
CA GLU A 648 21.98 19.16 17.93
C GLU A 648 22.05 20.48 17.15
N VAL A 649 21.53 20.47 15.93
CA VAL A 649 21.54 21.63 15.02
C VAL A 649 20.14 22.19 14.77
N HIS A 650 19.09 21.41 15.02
CA HIS A 650 17.71 21.81 14.81
C HIS A 650 16.75 20.93 15.64
N VAL A 651 15.65 21.53 16.07
CA VAL A 651 14.49 20.84 16.64
C VAL A 651 13.20 21.54 16.22
N LYS A 652 12.22 20.77 15.78
CA LYS A 652 10.86 21.23 15.47
C LYS A 652 9.85 20.33 16.17
N THR A 653 8.76 20.93 16.64
CA THR A 653 7.68 20.22 17.35
C THR A 653 6.33 20.64 16.79
N TRP A 654 5.39 19.70 16.82
CA TRP A 654 3.99 19.87 16.46
C TRP A 654 3.13 19.34 17.60
N ASP A 655 2.04 20.03 17.91
CA ASP A 655 1.04 19.62 18.90
C ASP A 655 -0.30 20.23 18.48
N THR A 656 -1.21 19.37 18.04
CA THR A 656 -2.48 19.79 17.45
C THR A 656 -3.61 18.87 17.93
N ALA A 657 -4.74 19.48 18.30
CA ALA A 657 -6.01 18.78 18.47
C ALA A 657 -6.89 18.99 17.23
N ILE A 658 -7.51 17.91 16.74
CA ILE A 658 -8.35 17.92 15.54
C ILE A 658 -9.71 17.30 15.90
N PRO A 659 -10.82 18.05 15.76
CA PRO A 659 -12.14 17.49 16.04
C PRO A 659 -12.47 16.27 15.19
N ARG A 660 -13.10 15.26 15.80
CA ARG A 660 -13.67 14.11 15.10
C ARG A 660 -14.88 14.54 14.27
N ASP A 661 -15.00 13.99 13.08
CA ASP A 661 -16.07 14.23 12.11
C ASP A 661 -16.52 12.89 11.50
N PHE A 662 -17.48 12.24 12.14
CA PHE A 662 -17.95 10.89 11.79
C PHE A 662 -16.85 9.83 11.74
N SER A 663 -15.81 9.99 12.56
CA SER A 663 -14.61 9.13 12.66
C SER A 663 -14.46 8.50 14.03
#